data_AF-A0A6N4WXX8-F1
#
_entry.id   AF-A0A6N4WXX8-F1
#
_cell.length_a   1.000
_cell.length_b   1.000
_cell.length_c   1.000
_cell.angle_alpha   90.00
_cell.angle_beta   90.00
_cell.angle_gamma   90.00
#
_symmetry.space_group_name_H-M   'P 1'
#
loop_
_entity.id
_entity.type
_entity.pdbx_description
1 polymer ?
#
loop_
_entity_poly.entity_id
_entity_poly.type
_entity_poly.pdbx_seq_one_letter_code
_entity_poly.pdbx_strand_id
1 'polypeptide(L)'
;MCRCCLHFFTLCCALGIAGEVFAVREPEQLAVLASNHFPRTIAFRSTEYALRRGIFVVDQDGVVLKEDGRNTIRKRPLSIEQFAADMYRFPIIMGKAQDEERTGGTNNVQMGYERLKQAYPEKALLLHFNGRNRRVEYEATGGQFYPGHWVYQLPSPCMNAIAATDEVTAIQLEDVSPYINAKGKLIPKMEFCLYAVEDGRRDFAQGEYVFAVGVDVATNTLMVSRAEHGSTPRAFSAGKVELARALTHAGRWHYNYSPICPKDKLGRNCNEALIDELATLFESDGALKHFDGIIFDAATVDAPNTAFDGQVDLDMDGVVDPSGFIDGVYQPLVGYAEFSRQLRERMGDGFLILGDSRTPGHHRSFVYYNGIESEGWPAKKDLLYAKQWSTGIARHQFVDSHLAKPSLHHFHAQIDQPNLKRLFQVAAASLGAGFTTKYHSLIGTDEVVGYTDEMCRGTALDFSGWLGKPIGEMVRLADAASDNLMDPQLSNLSFTPSSAVTETDITGLPTSVLRIEDIQNPGNELYFKVKLKADPLKGYPDVIPRVCWMTVTARGQPRQRHERVLLKELEKSPCANTQELYVDQDGESYGVYFRWLNTDQVDLEFNIEGHEIAVLESIEAYKAPDVIYREFENGIVIGNPSLNEVVFDLKQHFPGQSFRKMNGYIDPIYNDGAVIGPKLALPALDGIFLERTYDESI
;
A
#
# COMPACT_ATOMS: atom_id res chain seq x y z
N MET A 1 50.79 -16.38 -3.77
CA MET A 1 51.46 -17.10 -2.65
C MET A 1 52.01 -16.01 -1.72
N CYS A 2 51.66 -15.86 -0.44
CA CYS A 2 51.05 -16.75 0.54
C CYS A 2 50.17 -15.96 1.52
N ARG A 3 49.02 -16.57 1.82
CA ARG A 3 48.17 -16.55 3.02
C ARG A 3 48.65 -15.72 4.22
N CYS A 4 47.92 -14.65 4.55
CA CYS A 4 47.88 -14.07 5.91
C CYS A 4 46.57 -13.33 6.29
N CYS A 5 45.45 -13.52 5.57
CA CYS A 5 44.18 -12.83 5.88
C CYS A 5 43.02 -13.77 6.25
N LEU A 6 43.31 -14.94 6.83
CA LEU A 6 42.28 -15.93 7.16
C LEU A 6 42.42 -16.40 8.61
N HIS A 7 42.31 -15.48 9.58
CA HIS A 7 42.25 -15.82 11.02
C HIS A 7 41.34 -14.90 11.87
N PHE A 8 40.51 -14.04 11.25
CA PHE A 8 39.53 -13.24 11.98
C PHE A 8 38.09 -13.78 11.91
N PHE A 9 37.87 -14.90 11.22
CA PHE A 9 36.54 -15.50 11.01
C PHE A 9 36.25 -16.73 11.88
N THR A 10 37.07 -17.04 12.87
CA THR A 10 36.95 -18.31 13.63
C THR A 10 37.07 -18.15 15.15
N LEU A 11 36.79 -16.95 15.69
CA LEU A 11 36.76 -16.73 17.13
C LEU A 11 35.44 -16.14 17.69
N CYS A 12 34.41 -15.96 16.85
CA CYS A 12 33.06 -15.58 17.34
C CYS A 12 32.14 -16.78 17.60
N CYS A 13 32.53 -18.02 17.23
CA CYS A 13 31.72 -19.22 17.50
C CYS A 13 31.98 -19.86 18.89
N ALA A 14 32.81 -19.25 19.75
CA ALA A 14 33.19 -19.84 21.04
C ALA A 14 32.54 -19.19 22.27
N LEU A 15 31.64 -18.23 22.08
CA LEU A 15 30.77 -17.70 23.14
C LEU A 15 29.33 -17.85 22.66
N GLY A 16 28.69 -18.95 23.06
CA GLY A 16 27.33 -19.31 22.70
C GLY A 16 26.29 -18.32 23.22
N ILE A 17 26.13 -17.21 22.51
CA ILE A 17 24.97 -16.33 22.52
C ILE A 17 24.63 -16.02 21.06
N ALA A 18 24.39 -17.06 20.27
CA ALA A 18 23.54 -16.93 19.09
C ALA A 18 22.14 -17.30 19.60
N GLY A 19 21.27 -16.30 19.73
CA GLY A 19 19.86 -16.55 20.00
C GLY A 19 19.34 -17.53 18.95
N GLU A 20 18.42 -18.40 19.34
CA GLU A 20 17.63 -19.19 18.39
C GLU A 20 16.85 -18.19 17.51
N VAL A 21 17.48 -17.75 16.42
CA VAL A 21 16.89 -16.86 15.43
C VAL A 21 15.82 -17.67 14.73
N PHE A 22 14.56 -17.32 14.99
CA PHE A 22 13.32 -17.71 14.30
C PHE A 22 13.29 -19.15 13.75
N ALA A 23 12.40 -19.98 14.28
CA ALA A 23 12.10 -21.27 13.67
C ALA A 23 11.80 -21.07 12.17
N VAL A 24 12.72 -21.50 11.31
CA VAL A 24 12.58 -21.46 9.86
C VAL A 24 11.31 -22.22 9.54
N ARG A 25 10.31 -21.51 9.01
CA ARG A 25 9.03 -22.11 8.65
C ARG A 25 9.26 -23.10 7.52
N GLU A 26 8.77 -24.32 7.71
CA GLU A 26 8.98 -25.42 6.76
C GLU A 26 8.43 -25.03 5.36
N PRO A 27 9.13 -25.40 4.26
CA PRO A 27 8.74 -25.06 2.89
C PRO A 27 7.29 -25.43 2.52
N GLU A 28 6.70 -26.41 3.20
CA GLU A 28 5.32 -26.85 3.01
C GLU A 28 4.29 -25.76 3.35
N GLN A 29 4.60 -24.81 4.25
CA GLN A 29 3.67 -23.75 4.69
C GLN A 29 3.50 -22.62 3.65
N LEU A 30 4.42 -22.48 2.70
CA LEU A 30 4.37 -21.51 1.60
C LEU A 30 4.11 -22.15 0.24
N ALA A 31 3.88 -23.48 0.20
CA ALA A 31 3.65 -24.23 -1.03
C ALA A 31 2.47 -23.67 -1.84
N VAL A 32 1.47 -23.08 -1.17
CA VAL A 32 0.33 -22.45 -1.83
C VAL A 32 0.73 -21.26 -2.70
N LEU A 33 1.70 -20.45 -2.25
CA LEU A 33 2.25 -19.33 -3.03
C LEU A 33 3.16 -19.84 -4.14
N ALA A 34 3.95 -20.88 -3.87
CA ALA A 34 4.82 -21.51 -4.86
C ALA A 34 4.05 -22.25 -5.98
N SER A 35 2.78 -22.61 -5.74
CA SER A 35 1.96 -23.36 -6.69
C SER A 35 1.72 -22.62 -8.02
N ASN A 36 1.73 -21.27 -8.01
CA ASN A 36 1.42 -20.42 -9.16
C ASN A 36 0.08 -20.75 -9.85
N HIS A 37 -0.92 -21.21 -9.10
CA HIS A 37 -2.27 -21.43 -9.62
C HIS A 37 -3.12 -20.15 -9.52
N PHE A 38 -4.00 -19.95 -10.50
CA PHE A 38 -4.81 -18.72 -10.62
C PHE A 38 -6.30 -19.00 -10.80
N PRO A 39 -7.19 -18.09 -10.37
CA PRO A 39 -6.88 -16.83 -9.69
C PRO A 39 -6.38 -17.05 -8.26
N ARG A 40 -5.41 -16.23 -7.83
CA ARG A 40 -4.96 -16.20 -6.45
C ARG A 40 -5.99 -15.42 -5.63
N THR A 41 -6.73 -16.12 -4.79
CA THR A 41 -7.79 -15.51 -3.97
C THR A 41 -7.28 -15.21 -2.57
N ILE A 42 -7.61 -14.01 -2.08
CA ILE A 42 -7.18 -13.58 -0.75
C ILE A 42 -8.41 -13.16 0.05
N ALA A 43 -8.62 -13.80 1.20
CA ALA A 43 -9.58 -13.34 2.17
C ALA A 43 -9.01 -12.11 2.89
N PHE A 44 -9.65 -10.95 2.69
CA PHE A 44 -9.41 -9.79 3.54
C PHE A 44 -10.56 -9.66 4.53
N ARG A 45 -10.26 -9.89 5.81
CA ARG A 45 -11.20 -9.66 6.90
C ARG A 45 -10.66 -8.57 7.81
N SER A 46 -11.15 -7.34 7.61
CA SER A 46 -10.86 -6.25 8.55
C SER A 46 -11.42 -6.62 9.92
N THR A 47 -10.55 -6.68 10.92
CA THR A 47 -10.90 -6.91 12.34
C THR A 47 -11.82 -5.84 12.86
N GLU A 48 -11.73 -4.65 12.28
CA GLU A 48 -12.68 -3.58 12.44
C GLU A 48 -14.12 -3.98 12.07
N TYR A 49 -14.35 -4.72 10.99
CA TYR A 49 -15.69 -5.23 10.66
C TYR A 49 -16.18 -6.21 11.72
N ALA A 50 -15.32 -7.14 12.14
CA ALA A 50 -15.66 -8.13 13.16
C ALA A 50 -15.95 -7.48 14.53
N LEU A 51 -15.13 -6.51 14.95
CA LEU A 51 -15.29 -5.79 16.22
C LEU A 51 -16.41 -4.73 16.17
N ARG A 52 -16.60 -3.98 15.06
CA ARG A 52 -17.70 -2.99 14.92
C ARG A 52 -19.08 -3.67 14.84
N ARG A 53 -19.15 -4.90 14.34
CA ARG A 53 -20.40 -5.67 14.24
C ARG A 53 -20.64 -6.59 15.44
N GLY A 54 -19.73 -6.64 16.42
CA GLY A 54 -19.84 -7.49 17.62
C GLY A 54 -19.78 -8.99 17.30
N ILE A 55 -18.98 -9.38 16.31
CA ILE A 55 -18.96 -10.72 15.70
C ILE A 55 -18.18 -11.73 16.54
N PHE A 56 -17.15 -11.33 17.31
CA PHE A 56 -16.43 -12.23 18.20
C PHE A 56 -17.01 -12.20 19.62
N VAL A 57 -17.57 -13.31 20.06
CA VAL A 57 -17.81 -13.59 21.49
C VAL A 57 -17.20 -14.95 21.79
N VAL A 58 -16.40 -14.98 22.85
CA VAL A 58 -15.81 -16.20 23.40
C VAL A 58 -16.94 -17.14 23.80
N ASP A 59 -16.77 -18.41 23.45
CA ASP A 59 -17.54 -19.51 23.98
C ASP A 59 -17.42 -19.51 25.51
N GLN A 60 -18.38 -18.88 26.17
CA GLN A 60 -18.81 -19.23 27.52
C GLN A 60 -20.33 -19.18 27.47
N ASP A 61 -20.96 -20.31 27.77
CA ASP A 61 -22.38 -20.41 28.07
C ASP A 61 -22.86 -19.17 28.85
N GLY A 62 -23.53 -18.23 28.18
CA GLY A 62 -23.57 -16.86 28.68
C GLY A 62 -24.64 -16.00 28.04
N VAL A 63 -25.89 -16.43 28.14
CA VAL A 63 -27.05 -15.55 27.95
C VAL A 63 -27.00 -14.44 29.02
N VAL A 64 -26.59 -13.24 28.66
CA VAL A 64 -26.86 -12.04 29.49
C VAL A 64 -28.15 -11.40 29.01
N LEU A 65 -29.27 -11.78 29.64
CA LEU A 65 -30.51 -11.00 29.60
C LEU A 65 -30.24 -9.62 30.21
N LYS A 66 -30.66 -8.54 29.54
CA LYS A 66 -30.89 -7.27 30.25
C LYS A 66 -32.28 -7.40 30.89
N GLU A 67 -32.40 -7.01 32.16
CA GLU A 67 -33.65 -7.01 32.93
C GLU A 67 -34.72 -6.02 32.41
N ASP A 68 -34.52 -5.35 31.27
CA ASP A 68 -35.38 -4.24 30.82
C ASP A 68 -36.34 -4.59 29.68
N GLY A 69 -36.78 -5.84 29.55
CA GLY A 69 -38.02 -6.23 28.82
C GLY A 69 -38.16 -5.77 27.36
N ARG A 70 -37.11 -5.26 26.73
CA ARG A 70 -37.12 -4.79 25.34
C ARG A 70 -36.39 -5.79 24.47
N ASN A 71 -37.15 -6.47 23.60
CA ASN A 71 -36.60 -7.35 22.57
C ASN A 71 -35.69 -6.57 21.63
N THR A 72 -34.39 -6.55 21.93
CA THR A 72 -33.35 -6.26 20.95
C THR A 72 -32.92 -7.59 20.35
N ILE A 73 -33.08 -7.75 19.04
CA ILE A 73 -32.55 -8.91 18.30
C ILE A 73 -31.03 -8.85 18.47
N ARG A 74 -30.48 -9.61 19.43
CA ARG A 74 -29.03 -9.77 19.55
C ARG A 74 -28.57 -10.70 18.44
N LYS A 75 -27.77 -10.14 17.54
CA LYS A 75 -27.04 -10.87 16.49
C LYS A 75 -26.26 -12.02 17.15
N ARG A 76 -26.46 -13.26 16.68
CA ARG A 76 -25.67 -14.41 17.13
C ARG A 76 -24.20 -14.17 16.76
N PRO A 77 -23.26 -14.15 17.71
CA PRO A 77 -21.85 -14.00 17.41
C PRO A 77 -21.33 -15.23 16.62
N LEU A 78 -20.26 -15.03 15.85
CA LEU A 78 -19.56 -16.08 15.12
C LEU A 78 -18.66 -16.83 16.11
N SER A 79 -18.74 -18.16 16.16
CA SER A 79 -17.80 -18.94 16.97
C SER A 79 -16.40 -18.96 16.35
N ILE A 80 -15.41 -19.35 17.14
CA ILE A 80 -14.02 -19.54 16.68
C ILE A 80 -13.97 -20.62 15.58
N GLU A 81 -14.78 -21.67 15.72
CA GLU A 81 -14.89 -22.77 14.76
C GLU A 81 -15.49 -22.29 13.43
N GLN A 82 -16.58 -21.53 13.49
CA GLN A 82 -17.19 -20.98 12.29
C GLN A 82 -16.26 -19.99 11.60
N PHE A 83 -15.53 -19.16 12.37
CA PHE A 83 -14.49 -18.29 11.83
C PHE A 83 -13.46 -19.07 11.01
N ALA A 84 -12.89 -20.13 11.60
CA ALA A 84 -11.89 -20.95 10.92
C ALA A 84 -12.46 -21.65 9.68
N ALA A 85 -13.69 -22.18 9.77
CA ALA A 85 -14.36 -22.85 8.65
C ALA A 85 -14.64 -21.89 7.47
N ASP A 86 -15.02 -20.64 7.75
CA ASP A 86 -15.26 -19.64 6.71
C ASP A 86 -13.97 -19.24 5.99
N MET A 87 -12.88 -19.06 6.74
CA MET A 87 -11.59 -18.65 6.19
C MET A 87 -10.88 -19.78 5.42
N TYR A 88 -11.15 -21.05 5.75
CA TYR A 88 -10.51 -22.22 5.13
C TYR A 88 -10.58 -22.23 3.60
N ARG A 89 -11.64 -21.65 3.02
CA ARG A 89 -11.86 -21.62 1.58
C ARG A 89 -10.70 -20.94 0.84
N PHE A 90 -10.08 -19.95 1.47
CA PHE A 90 -9.05 -19.15 0.83
C PHE A 90 -7.66 -19.76 1.03
N PRO A 91 -6.79 -19.70 0.02
CA PRO A 91 -5.39 -20.07 0.18
C PRO A 91 -4.60 -19.05 1.02
N ILE A 92 -5.03 -17.79 1.02
CA ILE A 92 -4.34 -16.66 1.65
C ILE A 92 -5.35 -15.85 2.47
N ILE A 93 -4.98 -15.52 3.69
CA ILE A 93 -5.81 -14.79 4.66
C ILE A 93 -5.03 -13.58 5.18
N MET A 94 -5.66 -12.42 5.18
CA MET A 94 -5.12 -11.17 5.74
C MET A 94 -6.07 -10.59 6.78
N GLY A 95 -5.55 -10.17 7.93
CA GLY A 95 -6.37 -9.56 8.97
C GLY A 95 -5.59 -8.80 10.03
N LYS A 96 -6.26 -7.87 10.72
CA LYS A 96 -5.64 -7.10 11.81
C LYS A 96 -5.67 -7.93 13.10
N ALA A 97 -4.60 -7.99 13.85
CA ALA A 97 -4.56 -8.81 15.07
C ALA A 97 -3.86 -8.12 16.23
N GLN A 98 -3.55 -6.82 16.09
CA GLN A 98 -2.91 -6.02 17.10
C GLN A 98 -3.80 -4.82 17.45
N ASP A 99 -3.57 -4.24 18.62
CA ASP A 99 -4.35 -3.12 19.17
C ASP A 99 -3.85 -1.76 18.64
N GLU A 100 -2.96 -1.75 17.64
CA GLU A 100 -2.25 -0.57 17.14
C GLU A 100 -3.20 0.48 16.54
N GLU A 101 -4.35 0.06 16.02
CA GLU A 101 -5.39 0.95 15.50
C GLU A 101 -6.61 1.09 16.38
N ARG A 102 -6.88 0.10 17.23
CA ARG A 102 -8.05 0.03 18.11
C ARG A 102 -7.71 -0.77 19.35
N THR A 103 -8.02 -0.20 20.51
CA THR A 103 -7.80 -0.85 21.80
C THR A 103 -8.90 -1.86 22.11
N GLY A 104 -8.52 -3.08 22.50
CA GLY A 104 -9.39 -4.13 23.01
C GLY A 104 -10.05 -5.01 21.96
N GLY A 105 -10.07 -6.32 22.24
CA GLY A 105 -10.79 -7.36 21.48
C GLY A 105 -9.93 -8.15 20.50
N THR A 106 -8.65 -7.82 20.34
CA THR A 106 -7.70 -8.50 19.45
C THR A 106 -7.33 -9.91 19.92
N ASN A 107 -7.29 -10.17 21.23
CA ASN A 107 -7.05 -11.53 21.76
C ASN A 107 -8.02 -12.57 21.19
N ASN A 108 -9.31 -12.25 21.08
CA ASN A 108 -10.32 -13.16 20.53
C ASN A 108 -10.11 -13.42 19.04
N VAL A 109 -9.62 -12.40 18.32
CA VAL A 109 -9.33 -12.47 16.89
C VAL A 109 -8.08 -13.33 16.65
N GLN A 110 -7.05 -13.15 17.47
CA GLN A 110 -5.83 -13.97 17.47
C GLN A 110 -6.16 -15.44 17.72
N MET A 111 -7.04 -15.76 18.68
CA MET A 111 -7.50 -17.14 18.92
C MET A 111 -8.20 -17.75 17.69
N GLY A 112 -8.98 -16.96 16.95
CA GLY A 112 -9.60 -17.39 15.68
C GLY A 112 -8.58 -17.77 14.62
N TYR A 113 -7.55 -16.94 14.44
CA TYR A 113 -6.47 -17.21 13.51
C TYR A 113 -5.56 -18.37 13.95
N GLU A 114 -5.30 -18.50 15.24
CA GLU A 114 -4.60 -19.67 15.79
C GLU A 114 -5.38 -20.96 15.50
N ARG A 115 -6.69 -20.97 15.74
CA ARG A 115 -7.53 -22.14 15.45
C ARG A 115 -7.52 -22.49 13.96
N LEU A 116 -7.59 -21.48 13.09
CA LEU A 116 -7.46 -21.66 11.63
C LEU A 116 -6.13 -22.32 11.30
N LYS A 117 -5.02 -21.78 11.80
CA LYS A 117 -3.69 -22.25 11.43
C LYS A 117 -3.34 -23.64 11.98
N GLN A 118 -3.89 -23.99 13.15
CA GLN A 118 -3.80 -25.36 13.68
C GLN A 118 -4.57 -26.38 12.83
N ALA A 119 -5.71 -25.98 12.27
CA ALA A 119 -6.53 -26.86 11.43
C ALA A 119 -6.03 -26.95 9.98
N TYR A 120 -5.45 -25.86 9.47
CA TYR A 120 -5.03 -25.70 8.07
C TYR A 120 -3.65 -25.02 7.99
N PRO A 121 -2.57 -25.72 8.38
CA PRO A 121 -1.22 -25.16 8.45
C PRO A 121 -0.64 -24.72 7.09
N GLU A 122 -1.21 -25.20 5.98
CA GLU A 122 -0.80 -24.90 4.61
C GLU A 122 -1.28 -23.53 4.09
N LYS A 123 -2.21 -22.87 4.80
CA LYS A 123 -2.79 -21.58 4.39
C LYS A 123 -1.88 -20.42 4.76
N ALA A 124 -1.63 -19.48 3.86
CA ALA A 124 -0.84 -18.29 4.22
C ALA A 124 -1.67 -17.33 5.08
N LEU A 125 -1.15 -16.91 6.23
CA LEU A 125 -1.80 -15.99 7.17
C LEU A 125 -0.93 -14.75 7.40
N LEU A 126 -1.42 -13.57 7.02
CA LEU A 126 -0.68 -12.30 7.11
C LEU A 126 -1.33 -11.33 8.10
N LEU A 127 -0.48 -10.70 8.92
CA LEU A 127 -0.88 -9.61 9.80
C LEU A 127 -1.05 -8.35 8.97
N HIS A 128 -2.23 -7.76 8.99
CA HIS A 128 -2.46 -6.45 8.38
C HIS A 128 -2.27 -5.35 9.42
N PHE A 129 -1.09 -4.75 9.41
CA PHE A 129 -0.56 -3.86 10.44
C PHE A 129 -0.46 -2.43 9.93
N ASN A 130 -0.82 -1.43 10.75
CA ASN A 130 -0.64 -0.04 10.36
C ASN A 130 0.86 0.36 10.32
N GLY A 131 1.42 0.48 9.13
CA GLY A 131 2.81 0.89 8.91
C GLY A 131 3.06 2.40 8.98
N ARG A 132 2.04 3.22 9.23
CA ARG A 132 2.17 4.70 9.27
C ARG A 132 2.16 5.25 10.68
N ASN A 133 1.23 4.79 11.50
CA ASN A 133 0.94 5.36 12.81
C ASN A 133 0.32 4.33 13.75
N ARG A 134 0.42 4.61 15.06
CA ARG A 134 -0.23 3.81 16.11
C ARG A 134 -0.88 4.66 17.19
N ARG A 135 -1.75 4.04 17.97
CA ARG A 135 -2.31 4.60 19.21
C ARG A 135 -1.22 4.68 20.29
N VAL A 136 -0.93 5.87 20.81
CA VAL A 136 0.11 6.09 21.83
C VAL A 136 -0.34 5.58 23.20
N GLU A 137 -1.63 5.38 23.41
CA GLU A 137 -2.16 4.70 24.60
C GLU A 137 -1.52 3.32 24.83
N TYR A 138 -1.05 2.65 23.76
CA TYR A 138 -0.35 1.37 23.87
C TYR A 138 0.99 1.48 24.61
N GLU A 139 1.66 2.65 24.53
CA GLU A 139 2.91 2.90 25.24
C GLU A 139 2.71 2.88 26.76
N ALA A 140 1.55 3.33 27.24
CA ALA A 140 1.18 3.30 28.66
C ALA A 140 1.13 1.88 29.24
N THR A 141 0.94 0.87 28.39
CA THR A 141 0.80 -0.54 28.78
C THR A 141 2.07 -1.37 28.55
N GLY A 142 3.22 -0.71 28.36
CA GLY A 142 4.52 -1.37 28.20
C GLY A 142 5.06 -1.34 26.77
N GLY A 143 4.70 -0.32 25.99
CA GLY A 143 5.26 -0.14 24.64
C GLY A 143 6.74 0.27 24.66
N GLN A 144 7.38 0.17 23.50
CA GLN A 144 8.83 0.32 23.34
C GLN A 144 9.27 1.69 22.81
N PHE A 145 8.33 2.61 22.55
CA PHE A 145 8.61 3.84 21.83
C PHE A 145 8.97 5.00 22.76
N TYR A 146 10.05 5.67 22.38
CA TYR A 146 10.57 6.86 23.02
C TYR A 146 9.89 8.11 22.42
N PRO A 147 9.74 9.24 23.15
CA PRO A 147 9.13 10.44 22.58
C PRO A 147 9.83 10.92 21.29
N GLY A 148 11.14 10.78 21.17
CA GLY A 148 11.87 11.12 19.94
C GLY A 148 11.60 10.22 18.73
N HIS A 149 10.83 9.13 18.90
CA HIS A 149 10.46 8.22 17.80
C HIS A 149 9.21 8.68 17.03
N TRP A 150 8.62 9.83 17.40
CA TRP A 150 7.45 10.37 16.70
C TRP A 150 7.80 11.59 15.86
N VAL A 151 6.96 11.87 14.85
CA VAL A 151 7.09 13.10 14.04
C VAL A 151 6.38 14.25 14.73
N TYR A 152 7.05 15.39 14.85
CA TYR A 152 6.48 16.61 15.43
C TYR A 152 6.61 17.80 14.48
N GLN A 153 5.77 18.80 14.72
CA GLN A 153 5.99 20.17 14.27
C GLN A 153 7.17 20.77 15.04
N LEU A 154 7.84 21.75 14.44
CA LEU A 154 8.80 22.61 15.16
C LEU A 154 8.25 23.02 16.54
N PRO A 155 9.02 22.82 17.63
CA PRO A 155 8.54 23.08 18.99
C PRO A 155 8.35 24.57 19.29
N SER A 156 7.41 24.88 20.19
CA SER A 156 7.25 26.22 20.78
C SER A 156 7.91 26.30 22.16
N PRO A 157 8.76 27.30 22.44
CA PRO A 157 9.28 27.54 23.78
C PRO A 157 8.16 27.88 24.78
N CYS A 158 8.22 27.30 25.98
CA CYS A 158 7.31 27.62 27.07
C CYS A 158 7.92 28.70 27.98
N MET A 159 7.18 29.80 28.16
CA MET A 159 7.65 31.02 28.81
C MET A 159 7.50 31.00 30.34
N ASN A 160 6.62 30.15 30.87
CA ASN A 160 6.38 30.01 32.30
C ASN A 160 6.91 28.69 32.87
N ALA A 161 7.13 28.66 34.18
CA ALA A 161 7.44 27.41 34.87
C ALA A 161 6.18 26.54 34.92
N ILE A 162 6.38 25.23 34.77
CA ILE A 162 5.31 24.23 34.75
C ILE A 162 5.49 23.35 35.98
N ALA A 163 4.45 23.21 36.80
CA ALA A 163 4.48 22.32 37.96
C ALA A 163 4.20 20.86 37.56
N ALA A 164 4.71 19.91 38.34
CA ALA A 164 4.34 18.50 38.21
C ALA A 164 2.94 18.29 38.83
N THR A 165 1.91 18.33 37.99
CA THR A 165 0.50 18.13 38.36
C THR A 165 -0.24 17.43 37.23
N ASP A 166 -1.26 16.64 37.57
CA ASP A 166 -2.21 16.03 36.63
C ASP A 166 -3.40 16.96 36.32
N GLU A 167 -3.46 18.13 36.94
CA GLU A 167 -4.48 19.15 36.68
C GLU A 167 -4.27 19.89 35.35
N VAL A 168 -5.36 20.42 34.79
CA VAL A 168 -5.31 21.30 33.61
C VAL A 168 -4.40 22.50 33.90
N THR A 169 -3.33 22.62 33.13
CA THR A 169 -2.26 23.60 33.34
C THR A 169 -2.26 24.66 32.24
N ALA A 170 -2.03 25.91 32.61
CA ALA A 170 -1.79 27.01 31.68
C ALA A 170 -0.31 27.05 31.26
N ILE A 171 -0.05 26.95 29.96
CA ILE A 171 1.28 27.05 29.36
C ILE A 171 1.31 28.29 28.48
N GLN A 172 2.14 29.25 28.86
CA GLN A 172 2.38 30.46 28.07
C GLN A 172 3.43 30.16 27.00
N LEU A 173 3.11 30.44 25.75
CA LEU A 173 3.98 30.24 24.59
C LEU A 173 4.37 31.60 24.00
N GLU A 174 5.36 31.58 23.11
CA GLU A 174 5.68 32.76 22.29
C GLU A 174 4.53 33.09 21.34
N ASP A 175 3.98 32.09 20.66
CA ASP A 175 2.86 32.22 19.73
C ASP A 175 1.93 30.99 19.77
N VAL A 176 0.62 31.23 19.81
CA VAL A 176 -0.41 30.18 19.76
C VAL A 176 -1.09 30.08 18.37
N SER A 177 -0.73 30.95 17.43
CA SER A 177 -1.34 31.00 16.10
C SER A 177 -1.29 29.68 15.32
N PRO A 178 -0.27 28.81 15.44
CA PRO A 178 -0.26 27.50 14.75
C PRO A 178 -1.32 26.51 15.27
N TYR A 179 -1.92 26.78 16.42
CA TYR A 179 -2.82 25.87 17.14
C TYR A 179 -4.29 26.30 17.06
N ILE A 180 -4.58 27.40 16.37
CA ILE A 180 -5.93 27.94 16.20
C ILE A 180 -6.37 27.90 14.75
N ASN A 181 -7.68 27.77 14.52
CA ASN A 181 -8.27 27.93 13.20
C ASN A 181 -8.45 29.41 12.84
N ALA A 182 -8.90 29.69 11.61
CA ALA A 182 -9.17 31.05 11.12
C ALA A 182 -10.19 31.87 11.94
N LYS A 183 -10.91 31.24 12.90
CA LYS A 183 -11.83 31.90 13.84
C LYS A 183 -11.21 32.13 15.22
N GLY A 184 -9.91 31.90 15.37
CA GLY A 184 -9.19 32.04 16.64
C GLY A 184 -9.51 30.98 17.69
N LYS A 185 -10.07 29.83 17.28
CA LYS A 185 -10.41 28.73 18.20
C LYS A 185 -9.39 27.60 18.09
N LEU A 186 -9.08 26.97 19.21
CA LEU A 186 -8.23 25.78 19.27
C LEU A 186 -8.68 24.73 18.24
N ILE A 187 -7.72 24.18 17.51
CA ILE A 187 -7.96 23.04 16.62
C ILE A 187 -8.23 21.81 17.51
N PRO A 188 -9.33 21.08 17.33
CA PRO A 188 -9.66 19.95 18.21
C PRO A 188 -8.63 18.81 18.15
N LYS A 189 -8.49 18.08 19.26
CA LYS A 189 -7.69 16.84 19.38
C LYS A 189 -6.20 17.02 19.05
N MET A 190 -5.64 18.13 19.49
CA MET A 190 -4.19 18.35 19.39
C MET A 190 -3.49 17.70 20.57
N GLU A 191 -2.48 16.91 20.25
CA GLU A 191 -1.68 16.14 21.19
C GLU A 191 -0.22 16.60 21.07
N PHE A 192 0.46 16.67 22.20
CA PHE A 192 1.78 17.28 22.29
C PHE A 192 2.70 16.46 23.19
N CYS A 193 4.00 16.71 23.05
CA CYS A 193 5.01 16.33 24.03
C CYS A 193 5.67 17.58 24.61
N LEU A 194 5.72 17.66 25.93
CA LEU A 194 6.58 18.56 26.68
C LEU A 194 7.91 17.86 26.95
N TYR A 195 9.02 18.54 26.74
CA TYR A 195 10.33 18.03 27.11
C TYR A 195 11.27 19.15 27.57
N ALA A 196 12.28 18.77 28.34
CA ALA A 196 13.25 19.71 28.88
C ALA A 196 14.27 20.12 27.82
N VAL A 197 14.76 21.35 27.93
CA VAL A 197 15.89 21.87 27.15
C VAL A 197 17.02 22.25 28.10
N GLU A 198 18.15 21.57 27.98
CA GLU A 198 19.35 21.78 28.80
C GLU A 198 20.55 22.11 27.91
N ASP A 199 21.12 23.31 28.06
CA ASP A 199 22.27 23.79 27.29
C ASP A 199 22.10 23.63 25.76
N GLY A 200 20.88 23.88 25.27
CA GLY A 200 20.50 23.73 23.86
C GLY A 200 20.26 22.28 23.41
N ARG A 201 20.33 21.30 24.32
CA ARG A 201 20.03 19.89 24.05
C ARG A 201 18.64 19.55 24.55
N ARG A 202 17.85 18.89 23.72
CA ARG A 202 16.49 18.45 24.06
C ARG A 202 16.56 17.10 24.73
N ASP A 203 16.05 17.02 25.95
CA ASP A 203 16.00 15.78 26.73
C ASP A 203 14.61 15.17 26.68
N PHE A 204 14.38 14.35 25.66
CA PHE A 204 13.14 13.58 25.50
C PHE A 204 12.99 12.46 26.55
N ALA A 205 14.04 12.10 27.30
CA ALA A 205 13.88 11.19 28.44
C ALA A 205 13.10 11.83 29.60
N GLN A 206 12.99 13.17 29.59
CA GLN A 206 12.13 13.95 30.46
C GLN A 206 10.83 14.39 29.75
N GLY A 207 10.36 13.58 28.80
CA GLY A 207 9.10 13.81 28.09
C GLY A 207 7.86 13.64 28.97
N GLU A 208 6.83 14.43 28.68
CA GLU A 208 5.46 14.27 29.16
C GLU A 208 4.48 14.49 28.00
N TYR A 209 3.45 13.66 27.88
CA TYR A 209 2.42 13.82 26.86
C TYR A 209 1.23 14.60 27.41
N VAL A 210 0.73 15.56 26.62
CA VAL A 210 -0.34 16.48 27.04
C VAL A 210 -1.33 16.73 25.90
N PHE A 211 -2.58 17.07 26.24
CA PHE A 211 -3.62 17.44 25.27
C PHE A 211 -4.04 18.89 25.44
N ALA A 212 -4.14 19.63 24.34
CA ALA A 212 -4.75 20.97 24.42
C ALA A 212 -6.26 20.86 24.63
N VAL A 213 -6.75 21.52 25.67
CA VAL A 213 -8.17 21.60 26.04
C VAL A 213 -8.72 23.02 25.92
N GLY A 214 -7.86 24.02 25.77
CA GLY A 214 -8.25 25.43 25.58
C GLY A 214 -7.12 26.31 25.07
N VAL A 215 -7.47 27.52 24.65
CA VAL A 215 -6.51 28.55 24.21
C VAL A 215 -7.01 29.93 24.61
N ASP A 216 -6.11 30.77 25.09
CA ASP A 216 -6.29 32.21 25.23
C ASP A 216 -5.31 32.94 24.30
N VAL A 217 -5.86 33.45 23.20
CA VAL A 217 -5.09 34.14 22.15
C VAL A 217 -4.59 35.51 22.63
N ALA A 218 -5.26 36.15 23.60
CA ALA A 218 -4.82 37.47 24.07
C ALA A 218 -3.54 37.40 24.90
N THR A 219 -3.27 36.25 25.51
CA THR A 219 -2.12 36.04 26.40
C THR A 219 -1.13 34.99 25.87
N ASN A 220 -1.34 34.48 24.65
CA ASN A 220 -0.60 33.35 24.07
C ASN A 220 -0.50 32.15 25.02
N THR A 221 -1.64 31.77 25.61
CA THR A 221 -1.70 30.66 26.58
C THR A 221 -2.47 29.47 26.02
N LEU A 222 -1.86 28.28 26.07
CA LEU A 222 -2.57 27.00 25.90
C LEU A 222 -2.95 26.43 27.26
N MET A 223 -4.18 25.96 27.36
CA MET A 223 -4.61 25.13 28.49
C MET A 223 -4.45 23.67 28.11
N VAL A 224 -3.67 22.92 28.87
CA VAL A 224 -3.38 21.52 28.57
C VAL A 224 -3.82 20.59 29.70
N SER A 225 -4.44 19.47 29.34
CA SER A 225 -4.59 18.32 30.22
C SER A 225 -3.24 17.58 30.30
N ARG A 226 -2.83 17.19 31.50
CA ARG A 226 -1.49 16.72 31.84
C ARG A 226 -1.46 15.19 31.99
N ALA A 227 -0.27 14.60 31.96
CA ALA A 227 -0.08 13.16 32.17
C ALA A 227 -0.93 12.27 31.24
N GLU A 228 -1.13 12.72 30.01
CA GLU A 228 -1.92 11.99 29.03
C GLU A 228 -1.17 10.73 28.58
N HIS A 229 -1.91 9.76 28.05
CA HIS A 229 -1.37 8.47 27.59
C HIS A 229 -0.49 7.75 28.64
N GLY A 230 -0.81 7.91 29.93
CA GLY A 230 -0.07 7.27 31.02
C GLY A 230 1.34 7.83 31.26
N SER A 231 1.67 8.99 30.67
CA SER A 231 2.92 9.69 30.96
C SER A 231 2.92 10.24 32.40
N THR A 232 4.10 10.47 32.97
CA THR A 232 4.23 11.00 34.34
C THR A 232 4.25 12.53 34.32
N PRO A 233 3.47 13.22 35.16
CA PRO A 233 3.56 14.67 35.28
C PRO A 233 4.96 15.12 35.68
N ARG A 234 5.50 16.13 35.00
CA ARG A 234 6.84 16.67 35.26
C ARG A 234 6.80 18.17 35.59
N ALA A 235 7.81 18.59 36.34
CA ALA A 235 8.05 20.00 36.62
C ALA A 235 9.13 20.51 35.66
N PHE A 236 8.91 21.69 35.09
CA PHE A 236 9.83 22.34 34.17
C PHE A 236 10.09 23.78 34.61
N SER A 237 11.33 24.23 34.45
CA SER A 237 11.69 25.63 34.70
C SER A 237 11.31 26.51 33.51
N ALA A 238 10.88 27.74 33.79
CA ALA A 238 10.57 28.74 32.76
C ALA A 238 11.74 28.89 31.76
N GLY A 239 11.45 28.87 30.46
CA GLY A 239 12.45 29.00 29.40
C GLY A 239 13.38 27.80 29.22
N LYS A 240 13.13 26.67 29.90
CA LYS A 240 13.88 25.40 29.76
C LYS A 240 12.99 24.22 29.37
N VAL A 241 11.91 24.52 28.67
CA VAL A 241 10.92 23.55 28.22
C VAL A 241 10.33 24.00 26.91
N GLU A 242 10.10 23.02 26.05
CA GLU A 242 9.50 23.19 24.75
C GLU A 242 8.26 22.30 24.63
N LEU A 243 7.29 22.76 23.85
CA LEU A 243 6.05 22.06 23.53
C LEU A 243 6.05 21.71 22.04
N ALA A 244 6.20 20.42 21.73
CA ALA A 244 6.15 19.91 20.36
C ALA A 244 4.80 19.29 20.06
N ARG A 245 4.16 19.72 18.96
CA ARG A 245 2.89 19.15 18.50
C ARG A 245 3.14 17.88 17.71
N ALA A 246 2.55 16.76 18.12
CA ALA A 246 2.69 15.49 17.42
C ALA A 246 1.88 15.48 16.11
N LEU A 247 2.41 14.82 15.08
CA LEU A 247 1.67 14.56 13.85
C LEU A 247 0.70 13.41 14.04
N THR A 248 -0.59 13.71 14.03
CA THR A 248 -1.64 12.71 14.27
C THR A 248 -2.54 12.47 13.06
N HIS A 249 -2.99 11.22 12.90
CA HIS A 249 -4.06 10.86 11.97
C HIS A 249 -5.09 9.99 12.69
N ALA A 250 -6.32 10.48 12.79
CA ALA A 250 -7.41 9.81 13.50
C ALA A 250 -7.08 9.42 14.96
N GLY A 251 -6.27 10.23 15.66
CA GLY A 251 -5.86 9.98 17.05
C GLY A 251 -4.74 8.93 17.19
N ARG A 252 -3.90 8.78 16.16
CA ARG A 252 -2.71 7.93 16.12
C ARG A 252 -1.50 8.76 15.73
N TRP A 253 -0.35 8.51 16.32
CA TRP A 253 0.89 9.28 16.09
C TRP A 253 1.74 8.61 15.02
N HIS A 254 2.35 9.42 14.17
CA HIS A 254 3.20 8.93 13.09
C HIS A 254 4.57 8.53 13.60
N TYR A 255 4.99 7.33 13.20
CA TYR A 255 6.36 6.88 13.37
C TYR A 255 7.31 7.83 12.64
N ASN A 256 8.41 8.16 13.29
CA ASN A 256 9.49 8.92 12.67
C ASN A 256 10.44 7.95 11.96
N TYR A 257 10.11 7.61 10.71
CA TYR A 257 10.96 6.70 9.92
C TYR A 257 12.32 7.29 9.55
N SER A 258 12.56 8.59 9.80
CA SER A 258 13.82 9.25 9.49
C SER A 258 15.01 8.55 10.16
N PRO A 259 16.09 8.23 9.42
CA PRO A 259 17.24 7.52 9.99
C PRO A 259 17.99 8.34 11.05
N ILE A 260 17.76 9.66 11.08
CA ILE A 260 18.37 10.61 12.01
C ILE A 260 17.48 10.96 13.20
N CYS A 261 16.30 10.32 13.35
CA CYS A 261 15.45 10.60 14.50
C CYS A 261 16.20 10.30 15.81
N PRO A 262 15.86 11.00 16.92
CA PRO A 262 16.51 10.76 18.20
C PRO A 262 16.49 9.30 18.63
N LYS A 263 17.61 8.88 19.23
CA LYS A 263 17.79 7.53 19.75
C LYS A 263 17.28 7.40 21.18
N ASP A 264 16.71 6.25 21.50
CA ASP A 264 16.31 5.91 22.86
C ASP A 264 17.52 5.57 23.75
N LYS A 265 17.27 5.22 25.02
CA LYS A 265 18.31 4.86 25.98
C LYS A 265 19.08 3.58 25.63
N LEU A 266 18.54 2.75 24.74
CA LEU A 266 19.20 1.55 24.20
C LEU A 266 19.99 1.87 22.92
N GLY A 267 19.98 3.12 22.47
CA GLY A 267 20.65 3.57 21.25
C GLY A 267 19.85 3.32 19.97
N ARG A 268 18.57 2.99 20.09
CA ARG A 268 17.68 2.64 18.97
C ARG A 268 16.94 3.85 18.43
N ASN A 269 16.86 3.97 17.11
CA ASN A 269 15.92 4.86 16.44
C ASN A 269 14.50 4.24 16.38
N CYS A 270 13.54 4.95 15.79
CA CYS A 270 12.16 4.47 15.67
C CYS A 270 12.05 3.15 14.90
N ASN A 271 12.82 3.01 13.81
CA ASN A 271 12.79 1.82 12.96
C ASN A 271 13.28 0.59 13.72
N GLU A 272 14.41 0.71 14.41
CA GLU A 272 14.99 -0.35 15.24
C GLU A 272 14.04 -0.76 16.37
N ALA A 273 13.39 0.20 17.04
CA ALA A 273 12.39 -0.10 18.07
C ALA A 273 11.17 -0.84 17.52
N LEU A 274 10.66 -0.43 16.34
CA LEU A 274 9.54 -1.11 15.68
C LEU A 274 9.92 -2.53 15.23
N ILE A 275 11.12 -2.72 14.69
CA ILE A 275 11.62 -4.03 14.26
C ILE A 275 11.75 -4.97 15.46
N ASP A 276 12.29 -4.50 16.59
CA ASP A 276 12.40 -5.29 17.82
C ASP A 276 11.03 -5.71 18.36
N GLU A 277 10.05 -4.80 18.39
CA GLU A 277 8.68 -5.12 18.81
C GLU A 277 8.05 -6.15 17.88
N LEU A 278 8.11 -5.93 16.56
CA LEU A 278 7.59 -6.88 15.58
C LEU A 278 8.26 -8.24 15.73
N ALA A 279 9.59 -8.30 15.82
CA ALA A 279 10.30 -9.54 16.00
C ALA A 279 9.80 -10.31 17.25
N THR A 280 9.67 -9.62 18.39
CA THR A 280 9.14 -10.19 19.63
C THR A 280 7.72 -10.74 19.47
N LEU A 281 6.85 -10.06 18.72
CA LEU A 281 5.48 -10.51 18.48
C LEU A 281 5.44 -11.81 17.66
N PHE A 282 6.38 -12.02 16.74
CA PHE A 282 6.42 -13.16 15.83
C PHE A 282 7.34 -14.32 16.28
N GLU A 283 8.07 -14.17 17.38
CA GLU A 283 8.86 -15.24 18.00
C GLU A 283 7.98 -16.43 18.44
N SER A 284 8.60 -17.57 18.75
CA SER A 284 7.89 -18.85 18.97
C SER A 284 6.88 -18.84 20.13
N ASP A 285 7.07 -17.97 21.10
CA ASP A 285 6.17 -17.71 22.24
C ASP A 285 5.44 -16.37 22.12
N GLY A 286 5.66 -15.63 21.04
CA GLY A 286 5.01 -14.36 20.72
C GLY A 286 3.52 -14.51 20.36
N ALA A 287 2.78 -13.41 20.49
CA ALA A 287 1.34 -13.36 20.25
C ALA A 287 0.95 -13.64 18.79
N LEU A 288 1.89 -13.50 17.85
CA LEU A 288 1.70 -13.69 16.41
C LEU A 288 2.49 -14.86 15.84
N LYS A 289 2.95 -15.80 16.68
CA LYS A 289 3.73 -16.99 16.26
C LYS A 289 3.12 -17.82 15.13
N HIS A 290 1.80 -17.74 14.91
CA HIS A 290 1.08 -18.47 13.86
C HIS A 290 0.98 -17.71 12.53
N PHE A 291 1.34 -16.42 12.47
CA PHE A 291 1.25 -15.59 11.27
C PHE A 291 2.50 -15.69 10.40
N ASP A 292 2.35 -16.00 9.11
CA ASP A 292 3.44 -16.24 8.15
C ASP A 292 4.13 -14.97 7.65
N GLY A 293 3.55 -13.82 7.96
CA GLY A 293 4.09 -12.54 7.52
C GLY A 293 3.27 -11.35 7.96
N ILE A 294 3.65 -10.21 7.41
CA ILE A 294 3.05 -8.91 7.67
C ILE A 294 2.78 -8.19 6.35
N ILE A 295 1.67 -7.46 6.31
CA ILE A 295 1.41 -6.41 5.34
C ILE A 295 1.30 -5.07 6.06
N PHE A 296 2.15 -4.12 5.65
CA PHE A 296 2.13 -2.76 6.15
C PHE A 296 1.07 -1.92 5.42
N ASP A 297 -0.10 -1.84 6.04
CA ASP A 297 -1.22 -0.97 5.67
C ASP A 297 -0.84 0.49 5.89
N ALA A 298 -1.30 1.36 5.00
CA ALA A 298 -1.15 2.80 5.08
C ALA A 298 0.31 3.29 5.10
N ALA A 299 1.33 2.44 4.89
CA ALA A 299 2.75 2.82 4.93
C ALA A 299 3.09 3.86 3.83
N THR A 300 2.95 5.14 4.18
CA THR A 300 3.20 6.26 3.29
C THR A 300 4.36 7.08 3.77
N VAL A 301 5.15 7.55 2.82
CA VAL A 301 6.29 8.43 3.06
C VAL A 301 5.90 9.90 2.98
N ASP A 302 4.67 10.25 2.60
CA ASP A 302 4.22 11.61 2.25
C ASP A 302 3.83 12.51 3.43
N ALA A 303 3.61 11.91 4.61
CA ALA A 303 3.07 12.64 5.74
C ALA A 303 3.96 13.82 6.18
N PRO A 304 5.31 13.70 6.27
CA PRO A 304 6.16 14.83 6.62
C PRO A 304 6.14 15.98 5.58
N ASN A 305 6.03 15.66 4.29
CA ASN A 305 5.95 16.66 3.22
C ASN A 305 4.66 17.50 3.28
N THR A 306 3.54 16.88 3.68
CA THR A 306 2.22 17.53 3.70
C THR A 306 1.78 18.00 5.08
N ALA A 307 2.49 17.62 6.13
CA ALA A 307 2.21 18.01 7.50
C ALA A 307 2.74 19.41 7.81
N PHE A 308 1.99 20.14 8.65
CA PHE A 308 2.41 21.43 9.22
C PHE A 308 2.93 22.46 8.20
N ASP A 309 2.37 22.46 6.99
CA ASP A 309 2.84 23.30 5.87
C ASP A 309 4.35 23.11 5.57
N GLY A 310 4.84 21.88 5.72
CA GLY A 310 6.25 21.51 5.53
C GLY A 310 7.16 21.85 6.71
N GLN A 311 6.62 22.26 7.86
CA GLN A 311 7.42 22.64 9.04
C GLN A 311 7.51 21.50 10.06
N VAL A 312 8.19 20.43 9.67
CA VAL A 312 8.52 19.30 10.56
C VAL A 312 9.92 19.46 11.15
N ASP A 313 10.18 18.77 12.24
CA ASP A 313 11.50 18.63 12.87
C ASP A 313 11.70 17.12 13.11
N LEU A 314 12.49 16.46 12.27
CA LEU A 314 12.64 15.01 12.25
C LEU A 314 13.79 14.54 13.15
N ASP A 315 14.86 15.31 13.27
CA ASP A 315 15.99 14.99 14.15
C ASP A 315 15.89 15.65 15.54
N MET A 316 14.89 16.51 15.73
CA MET A 316 14.63 17.24 16.95
C MET A 316 15.77 18.15 17.36
N ASP A 317 16.42 18.80 16.41
CA ASP A 317 17.43 19.83 16.66
C ASP A 317 16.83 21.23 16.82
N GLY A 318 15.49 21.37 16.71
CA GLY A 318 14.76 22.62 16.84
C GLY A 318 14.94 23.55 15.65
N VAL A 319 15.42 23.03 14.53
CA VAL A 319 15.44 23.66 13.23
C VAL A 319 14.38 22.98 12.37
N VAL A 320 13.79 23.74 11.45
CA VAL A 320 12.82 23.16 10.52
C VAL A 320 13.57 22.32 9.50
N ASP A 321 13.09 21.10 9.29
CA ASP A 321 13.39 20.24 8.15
C ASP A 321 12.33 20.48 7.08
N PRO A 322 12.57 21.36 6.08
CA PRO A 322 11.51 21.82 5.19
C PRO A 322 10.97 20.64 4.38
N SER A 323 9.69 20.34 4.59
CA SER A 323 9.02 19.18 4.00
C SER A 323 9.75 17.86 4.26
N GLY A 324 10.54 17.72 5.32
CA GLY A 324 11.32 16.52 5.63
C GLY A 324 12.61 16.33 4.81
N PHE A 325 13.10 17.39 4.16
CA PHE A 325 14.38 17.40 3.43
C PHE A 325 15.54 17.87 4.31
N ILE A 326 16.66 17.16 4.23
CA ILE A 326 17.94 17.53 4.84
C ILE A 326 19.03 17.31 3.80
N ASP A 327 19.85 18.35 3.58
CA ASP A 327 20.89 18.37 2.54
C ASP A 327 20.40 17.95 1.14
N GLY A 328 19.15 18.30 0.81
CA GLY A 328 18.51 17.94 -0.46
C GLY A 328 18.02 16.49 -0.56
N VAL A 329 18.09 15.72 0.53
CA VAL A 329 17.61 14.34 0.61
C VAL A 329 16.34 14.26 1.44
N TYR A 330 15.31 13.65 0.87
CA TYR A 330 14.04 13.38 1.54
C TYR A 330 14.18 12.19 2.50
N GLN A 331 14.36 12.50 3.78
CA GLN A 331 14.72 11.52 4.81
C GLN A 331 13.70 10.38 5.00
N PRO A 332 12.36 10.62 4.95
CA PRO A 332 11.39 9.54 5.12
C PRO A 332 11.54 8.42 4.08
N LEU A 333 11.92 8.73 2.85
CA LEU A 333 12.10 7.74 1.79
C LEU A 333 13.34 6.85 2.03
N VAL A 334 14.44 7.44 2.49
CA VAL A 334 15.65 6.70 2.93
C VAL A 334 15.32 5.83 4.14
N GLY A 335 14.62 6.41 5.11
CA GLY A 335 14.20 5.77 6.35
C GLY A 335 13.38 4.50 6.13
N TYR A 336 12.36 4.56 5.27
CA TYR A 336 11.56 3.39 4.93
C TYR A 336 12.39 2.30 4.24
N ALA A 337 13.28 2.64 3.31
CA ALA A 337 14.13 1.65 2.65
C ALA A 337 15.04 0.92 3.66
N GLU A 338 15.60 1.66 4.61
CA GLU A 338 16.42 1.09 5.68
C GLU A 338 15.61 0.22 6.65
N PHE A 339 14.41 0.66 7.03
CA PHE A 339 13.47 -0.15 7.81
C PHE A 339 13.17 -1.49 7.11
N SER A 340 12.84 -1.46 5.82
CA SER A 340 12.53 -2.68 5.04
C SER A 340 13.73 -3.63 4.99
N ARG A 341 14.94 -3.09 4.77
CA ARG A 341 16.19 -3.88 4.73
C ARG A 341 16.44 -4.56 6.07
N GLN A 342 16.44 -3.80 7.17
CA GLN A 342 16.69 -4.32 8.51
C GLN A 342 15.61 -5.31 8.95
N LEU A 343 14.34 -5.06 8.63
CA LEU A 343 13.25 -5.99 8.92
C LEU A 343 13.44 -7.31 8.18
N ARG A 344 13.79 -7.28 6.89
CA ARG A 344 14.11 -8.49 6.11
C ARG A 344 15.26 -9.26 6.75
N GLU A 345 16.34 -8.58 7.12
CA GLU A 345 17.49 -9.20 7.78
C GLU A 345 17.13 -9.83 9.13
N ARG A 346 16.30 -9.16 9.94
CA ARG A 346 15.87 -9.65 11.26
C ARG A 346 14.93 -10.85 11.15
N MET A 347 14.00 -10.84 10.20
CA MET A 347 12.93 -11.85 10.07
C MET A 347 13.31 -13.03 9.18
N GLY A 348 14.29 -12.86 8.29
CA GLY A 348 14.76 -13.88 7.36
C GLY A 348 13.89 -14.08 6.11
N ASP A 349 14.37 -14.93 5.19
CA ASP A 349 13.74 -15.13 3.87
C ASP A 349 12.40 -15.88 3.94
N GLY A 350 12.17 -16.66 5.00
CA GLY A 350 10.92 -17.42 5.20
C GLY A 350 9.73 -16.59 5.67
N PHE A 351 9.94 -15.31 6.01
CA PHE A 351 8.88 -14.42 6.51
C PHE A 351 8.31 -13.55 5.39
N LEU A 352 6.99 -13.52 5.20
CA LEU A 352 6.39 -12.71 4.14
C LEU A 352 6.30 -11.23 4.56
N ILE A 353 6.87 -10.33 3.74
CA ILE A 353 6.79 -8.88 3.96
C ILE A 353 6.07 -8.22 2.79
N LEU A 354 4.93 -7.61 3.05
CA LEU A 354 4.13 -6.88 2.07
C LEU A 354 3.90 -5.45 2.54
N GLY A 355 3.44 -4.56 1.66
CA GLY A 355 2.92 -3.27 2.08
C GLY A 355 2.16 -2.54 0.98
N ASP A 356 1.48 -1.46 1.33
CA ASP A 356 0.76 -0.65 0.34
C ASP A 356 1.70 -0.06 -0.71
N SER A 357 1.30 -0.09 -1.99
CA SER A 357 2.01 0.62 -3.06
C SER A 357 1.03 1.11 -4.14
N ARG A 358 -0.01 1.82 -3.70
CA ARG A 358 -1.06 2.37 -4.58
C ARG A 358 -0.71 3.72 -5.23
N THR A 359 0.29 4.43 -4.71
CA THR A 359 0.82 5.68 -5.29
C THR A 359 2.33 5.78 -5.02
N PRO A 360 3.07 6.63 -5.75
CA PRO A 360 4.49 6.94 -5.50
C PRO A 360 4.84 7.42 -4.08
N GLY A 361 3.84 7.90 -3.32
CA GLY A 361 3.99 8.31 -1.92
C GLY A 361 3.99 7.16 -0.91
N HIS A 362 3.99 5.91 -1.35
CA HIS A 362 4.19 4.76 -0.48
C HIS A 362 5.65 4.28 -0.57
N HIS A 363 6.01 3.26 0.21
CA HIS A 363 7.32 2.62 0.11
C HIS A 363 7.53 1.97 -1.28
N ARG A 364 8.78 1.98 -1.74
CA ARG A 364 9.17 1.53 -3.09
C ARG A 364 10.45 0.67 -3.11
N SER A 365 10.95 0.26 -1.95
CA SER A 365 12.14 -0.60 -1.79
C SER A 365 11.80 -2.09 -2.02
N PHE A 366 11.21 -2.41 -3.17
CA PHE A 366 10.52 -3.67 -3.45
C PHE A 366 11.35 -4.94 -3.25
N VAL A 367 12.67 -4.86 -3.41
CA VAL A 367 13.61 -5.98 -3.23
C VAL A 367 13.56 -6.64 -1.85
N TYR A 368 13.08 -5.92 -0.83
CA TYR A 368 12.93 -6.46 0.52
C TYR A 368 11.54 -7.07 0.79
N TYR A 369 10.60 -6.84 -0.12
CA TYR A 369 9.21 -7.25 0.00
C TYR A 369 8.94 -8.51 -0.82
N ASN A 370 8.08 -9.37 -0.29
CA ASN A 370 7.43 -10.43 -1.06
C ASN A 370 6.26 -9.90 -1.87
N GLY A 371 5.74 -8.70 -1.61
CA GLY A 371 4.58 -8.20 -2.33
C GLY A 371 4.12 -6.79 -1.99
N ILE A 372 3.10 -6.35 -2.72
CA ILE A 372 2.42 -5.08 -2.48
C ILE A 372 0.90 -5.24 -2.46
N GLU A 373 0.22 -4.34 -1.76
CA GLU A 373 -1.21 -4.08 -1.96
C GLU A 373 -1.43 -2.84 -2.82
N SER A 374 -2.23 -3.01 -3.87
CA SER A 374 -2.87 -1.91 -4.59
C SER A 374 -4.32 -1.78 -4.12
N GLU A 375 -4.59 -0.85 -3.20
CA GLU A 375 -5.97 -0.50 -2.85
C GLU A 375 -6.65 0.28 -3.98
N GLY A 376 -7.39 -0.45 -4.80
CA GLY A 376 -8.03 -0.02 -6.02
C GLY A 376 -7.19 -0.35 -7.26
N TRP A 377 -7.38 0.38 -8.34
CA TRP A 377 -6.62 0.17 -9.58
C TRP A 377 -6.07 1.49 -10.12
N PRO A 378 -4.75 1.72 -10.05
CA PRO A 378 -3.92 1.24 -8.97
C PRO A 378 -4.23 1.94 -7.63
N ALA A 379 -5.21 2.87 -7.61
CA ALA A 379 -5.60 3.62 -6.43
C ALA A 379 -7.13 3.67 -6.27
N LYS A 380 -7.59 3.91 -5.04
CA LYS A 380 -9.01 3.89 -4.62
C LYS A 380 -9.97 4.74 -5.47
N LYS A 381 -9.46 5.74 -6.18
CA LYS A 381 -10.24 6.74 -6.91
C LYS A 381 -10.52 6.38 -8.38
N ASP A 382 -9.97 5.27 -8.87
CA ASP A 382 -10.10 4.87 -10.27
C ASP A 382 -10.88 3.56 -10.45
N LEU A 383 -12.01 3.46 -9.73
CA LEU A 383 -12.89 2.30 -9.70
C LEU A 383 -14.12 2.44 -10.59
N LEU A 384 -14.17 3.47 -11.44
CA LEU A 384 -15.31 3.71 -12.35
C LEU A 384 -14.96 3.56 -13.81
N TYR A 385 -13.71 3.89 -14.20
CA TYR A 385 -13.34 3.95 -15.61
C TYR A 385 -11.95 3.38 -15.94
N ALA A 386 -11.17 2.92 -14.97
CA ALA A 386 -9.79 2.44 -15.19
C ALA A 386 -8.91 3.47 -15.95
N LYS A 387 -9.02 4.75 -15.60
CA LYS A 387 -8.23 5.84 -16.19
C LYS A 387 -6.73 5.61 -16.12
N GLN A 388 -6.27 4.98 -15.05
CA GLN A 388 -4.90 4.60 -14.75
C GLN A 388 -4.64 3.13 -15.11
N TRP A 389 -5.30 2.64 -16.18
CA TRP A 389 -5.16 1.27 -16.66
C TRP A 389 -3.70 0.86 -16.77
N SER A 390 -2.91 1.65 -17.51
CA SER A 390 -1.49 1.36 -17.73
C SER A 390 -0.65 1.54 -16.49
N THR A 391 -0.92 2.54 -15.63
CA THR A 391 -0.23 2.66 -14.33
C THR A 391 -0.40 1.39 -13.50
N GLY A 392 -1.61 0.83 -13.43
CA GLY A 392 -1.86 -0.42 -12.70
C GLY A 392 -1.10 -1.61 -13.26
N ILE A 393 -1.08 -1.78 -14.58
CA ILE A 393 -0.31 -2.88 -15.18
C ILE A 393 1.19 -2.65 -15.01
N ALA A 394 1.70 -1.48 -15.41
CA ALA A 394 3.12 -1.13 -15.36
C ALA A 394 3.68 -1.27 -13.95
N ARG A 395 2.94 -0.80 -12.94
CA ARG A 395 3.35 -0.94 -11.53
C ARG A 395 3.51 -2.39 -11.11
N HIS A 396 2.52 -3.24 -11.38
CA HIS A 396 2.59 -4.62 -10.94
C HIS A 396 3.60 -5.45 -11.75
N GLN A 397 3.83 -5.11 -13.02
CA GLN A 397 4.93 -5.69 -13.82
C GLN A 397 6.28 -5.34 -13.21
N PHE A 398 6.54 -4.05 -12.96
CA PHE A 398 7.77 -3.58 -12.34
C PHE A 398 7.98 -4.21 -10.97
N VAL A 399 6.93 -4.23 -10.14
CA VAL A 399 7.06 -4.75 -8.79
C VAL A 399 7.37 -6.24 -8.82
N ASP A 400 6.65 -7.08 -9.58
CA ASP A 400 6.92 -8.53 -9.57
C ASP A 400 8.34 -8.91 -10.03
N SER A 401 8.95 -8.14 -10.94
CA SER A 401 10.35 -8.34 -11.34
C SER A 401 11.35 -8.00 -10.24
N HIS A 402 10.95 -7.18 -9.25
CA HIS A 402 11.80 -6.71 -8.16
C HIS A 402 11.48 -7.34 -6.79
N LEU A 403 10.42 -8.14 -6.65
CA LEU A 403 10.05 -8.74 -5.36
C LEU A 403 10.96 -9.90 -4.95
N ALA A 404 11.21 -9.99 -3.65
CA ALA A 404 11.69 -11.22 -3.01
C ALA A 404 10.70 -12.37 -3.25
N LYS A 405 11.21 -13.59 -3.40
CA LYS A 405 10.37 -14.77 -3.65
C LYS A 405 10.05 -15.52 -2.33
N PRO A 406 8.88 -16.16 -2.22
CA PRO A 406 7.79 -16.19 -3.20
C PRO A 406 7.10 -14.82 -3.32
N SER A 407 6.64 -14.45 -4.52
CA SER A 407 5.96 -13.16 -4.75
C SER A 407 4.45 -13.25 -4.51
N LEU A 408 3.89 -12.21 -3.90
CA LEU A 408 2.47 -12.04 -3.57
C LEU A 408 2.08 -10.56 -3.64
N HIS A 409 1.94 -10.02 -4.85
CA HIS A 409 1.31 -8.71 -5.06
C HIS A 409 -0.17 -8.87 -5.35
N HIS A 410 -1.02 -7.94 -4.92
CA HIS A 410 -2.47 -8.05 -5.12
C HIS A 410 -3.21 -6.73 -5.26
N PHE A 411 -4.45 -6.84 -5.73
CA PHE A 411 -5.42 -5.75 -5.83
C PHE A 411 -6.50 -5.89 -4.76
N HIS A 412 -6.74 -4.82 -4.00
CA HIS A 412 -7.91 -4.68 -3.13
C HIS A 412 -8.90 -3.69 -3.74
N ALA A 413 -9.97 -4.17 -4.36
CA ALA A 413 -10.92 -3.27 -5.03
C ALA A 413 -12.38 -3.59 -4.69
N GLN A 414 -13.06 -2.61 -4.08
CA GLN A 414 -14.52 -2.63 -3.90
C GLN A 414 -15.18 -1.97 -5.10
N ILE A 415 -15.50 -2.79 -6.10
CA ILE A 415 -16.08 -2.34 -7.37
C ILE A 415 -17.51 -2.83 -7.44
N ASP A 416 -18.45 -1.92 -7.65
CA ASP A 416 -19.87 -2.28 -7.78
C ASP A 416 -20.23 -2.68 -9.21
N GLN A 417 -19.51 -2.15 -10.22
CA GLN A 417 -19.73 -2.45 -11.63
C GLN A 417 -19.18 -3.85 -12.00
N PRO A 418 -20.03 -4.81 -12.42
CA PRO A 418 -19.58 -6.18 -12.68
C PRO A 418 -18.51 -6.28 -13.77
N ASN A 419 -18.69 -5.57 -14.90
CA ASN A 419 -17.76 -5.61 -16.02
C ASN A 419 -16.35 -5.14 -15.61
N LEU A 420 -16.28 -4.00 -14.94
CA LEU A 420 -15.01 -3.42 -14.49
C LEU A 420 -14.32 -4.29 -13.43
N LYS A 421 -15.10 -4.94 -12.56
CA LYS A 421 -14.58 -5.92 -11.61
C LYS A 421 -13.91 -7.08 -12.33
N ARG A 422 -14.58 -7.66 -13.34
CA ARG A 422 -14.00 -8.72 -14.16
C ARG A 422 -12.76 -8.25 -14.91
N LEU A 423 -12.75 -7.03 -15.45
CA LEU A 423 -11.57 -6.46 -16.10
C LEU A 423 -10.36 -6.44 -15.16
N PHE A 424 -10.51 -6.00 -13.91
CA PHE A 424 -9.41 -6.00 -12.94
C PHE A 424 -9.05 -7.40 -12.44
N GLN A 425 -10.00 -8.34 -12.36
CA GLN A 425 -9.68 -9.74 -12.07
C GLN A 425 -8.89 -10.39 -13.20
N VAL A 426 -9.22 -10.09 -14.46
CA VAL A 426 -8.43 -10.50 -15.63
C VAL A 426 -7.03 -9.91 -15.57
N ALA A 427 -6.92 -8.62 -15.26
CA ALA A 427 -5.62 -7.97 -15.12
C ALA A 427 -4.80 -8.61 -13.99
N ALA A 428 -5.42 -8.91 -12.85
CA ALA A 428 -4.79 -9.61 -11.75
C ALA A 428 -4.26 -11.00 -12.16
N ALA A 429 -5.10 -11.83 -12.78
CA ALA A 429 -4.69 -13.14 -13.28
C ALA A 429 -3.56 -13.02 -14.33
N SER A 430 -3.69 -12.07 -15.27
CA SER A 430 -2.69 -11.82 -16.31
C SER A 430 -1.34 -11.40 -15.74
N LEU A 431 -1.33 -10.64 -14.65
CA LEU A 431 -0.12 -10.18 -13.98
C LEU A 431 0.47 -11.19 -12.99
N GLY A 432 -0.19 -12.31 -12.73
CA GLY A 432 0.20 -13.22 -11.65
C GLY A 432 -0.12 -12.69 -10.24
N ALA A 433 -0.97 -11.67 -10.14
CA ALA A 433 -1.36 -11.03 -8.90
C ALA A 433 -2.51 -11.77 -8.19
N GLY A 434 -2.63 -11.52 -6.89
CA GLY A 434 -3.82 -11.83 -6.11
C GLY A 434 -4.95 -10.82 -6.32
N PHE A 435 -6.18 -11.26 -6.05
CA PHE A 435 -7.33 -10.38 -5.99
C PHE A 435 -8.05 -10.58 -4.65
N THR A 436 -8.36 -9.48 -3.98
CA THR A 436 -9.09 -9.51 -2.71
C THR A 436 -10.36 -8.67 -2.77
N THR A 437 -11.36 -9.15 -2.04
CA THR A 437 -12.66 -8.53 -1.83
C THR A 437 -13.00 -8.59 -0.34
N LYS A 438 -13.85 -7.67 0.13
CA LYS A 438 -14.32 -7.71 1.52
C LYS A 438 -15.28 -8.89 1.72
N TYR A 439 -14.76 -9.94 2.36
CA TYR A 439 -15.47 -11.18 2.61
C TYR A 439 -16.13 -11.19 3.99
N HIS A 440 -17.39 -11.61 4.08
CA HIS A 440 -18.06 -11.76 5.37
C HIS A 440 -19.17 -12.81 5.39
N SER A 441 -19.32 -13.45 6.55
CA SER A 441 -20.43 -14.36 6.86
C SER A 441 -21.69 -13.56 7.17
N LEU A 442 -22.81 -14.02 6.63
CA LEU A 442 -24.11 -13.48 7.00
C LEU A 442 -24.48 -14.02 8.37
N ILE A 443 -24.72 -13.10 9.31
CA ILE A 443 -24.95 -13.48 10.70
C ILE A 443 -26.22 -14.33 10.82
N GLY A 444 -26.10 -15.50 11.46
CA GLY A 444 -27.22 -16.41 11.69
C GLY A 444 -27.51 -17.35 10.51
N THR A 445 -26.65 -17.37 9.50
CA THR A 445 -26.69 -18.34 8.40
C THR A 445 -25.31 -18.98 8.21
N ASP A 446 -25.26 -20.06 7.42
CA ASP A 446 -24.01 -20.68 6.95
C ASP A 446 -23.55 -20.07 5.61
N GLU A 447 -24.16 -18.94 5.21
CA GLU A 447 -23.90 -18.28 3.95
C GLU A 447 -22.75 -17.27 4.09
N VAL A 448 -21.92 -17.23 3.06
CA VAL A 448 -20.82 -16.28 2.99
C VAL A 448 -20.89 -15.47 1.70
N VAL A 449 -20.59 -14.18 1.80
CA VAL A 449 -20.72 -13.23 0.70
C VAL A 449 -19.43 -12.43 0.50
N GLY A 450 -19.32 -11.79 -0.65
CA GLY A 450 -18.17 -10.95 -1.00
C GLY A 450 -17.07 -11.70 -1.75
N TYR A 451 -17.41 -12.65 -2.62
CA TYR A 451 -16.55 -13.23 -3.67
C TYR A 451 -17.29 -13.18 -5.02
N THR A 452 -16.65 -13.60 -6.12
CA THR A 452 -17.29 -13.72 -7.45
C THR A 452 -17.14 -15.15 -7.99
N ASP A 453 -17.90 -15.48 -9.04
CA ASP A 453 -17.78 -16.78 -9.70
C ASP A 453 -16.36 -17.03 -10.22
N GLU A 454 -15.70 -16.00 -10.75
CA GLU A 454 -14.33 -16.08 -11.27
C GLU A 454 -13.34 -16.51 -10.18
N MET A 455 -13.54 -16.07 -8.93
CA MET A 455 -12.70 -16.45 -7.79
C MET A 455 -12.90 -17.91 -7.38
N CYS A 456 -14.07 -18.50 -7.61
CA CYS A 456 -14.46 -19.79 -7.06
C CYS A 456 -14.91 -20.82 -8.11
N ARG A 457 -14.62 -20.57 -9.39
CA ARG A 457 -15.11 -21.39 -10.52
C ARG A 457 -16.63 -21.59 -10.49
N GLY A 458 -17.37 -20.53 -10.12
CA GLY A 458 -18.82 -20.52 -10.01
C GLY A 458 -19.38 -21.61 -9.09
N THR A 459 -20.23 -22.50 -9.60
CA THR A 459 -20.91 -23.54 -8.82
C THR A 459 -19.98 -24.62 -8.24
N ALA A 460 -18.74 -24.74 -8.74
CA ALA A 460 -17.77 -25.67 -8.18
C ALA A 460 -17.23 -25.22 -6.81
N LEU A 461 -17.33 -23.92 -6.49
CA LEU A 461 -16.84 -23.32 -5.25
C LEU A 461 -15.36 -23.66 -4.96
N ASP A 462 -14.54 -23.73 -6.02
CA ASP A 462 -13.12 -24.02 -5.98
C ASP A 462 -12.28 -22.73 -6.01
N PHE A 463 -11.69 -22.40 -4.86
CA PHE A 463 -10.84 -21.22 -4.64
C PHE A 463 -9.33 -21.51 -4.78
N SER A 464 -8.96 -22.73 -5.17
CA SER A 464 -7.56 -23.19 -5.20
C SER A 464 -6.74 -22.69 -6.40
N GLY A 465 -7.34 -21.88 -7.27
CA GLY A 465 -6.73 -21.41 -8.51
C GLY A 465 -7.03 -22.34 -9.69
N TRP A 466 -8.32 -22.49 -9.99
CA TRP A 466 -8.86 -23.45 -10.95
C TRP A 466 -8.40 -23.28 -12.41
N LEU A 467 -7.91 -22.10 -12.83
CA LEU A 467 -7.30 -21.94 -14.17
C LEU A 467 -6.00 -22.73 -14.29
N GLY A 468 -5.35 -23.06 -13.17
CA GLY A 468 -4.04 -23.69 -13.16
C GLY A 468 -2.90 -22.69 -13.32
N LYS A 469 -1.74 -23.18 -13.74
CA LYS A 469 -0.55 -22.36 -13.98
C LYS A 469 -0.64 -21.61 -15.31
N PRO A 470 -0.01 -20.43 -15.41
CA PRO A 470 0.12 -19.76 -16.70
C PRO A 470 0.99 -20.60 -17.66
N ILE A 471 0.55 -20.73 -18.90
CA ILE A 471 1.31 -21.41 -19.97
C ILE A 471 2.26 -20.44 -20.67
N GLY A 472 1.95 -19.15 -20.66
CA GLY A 472 2.76 -18.11 -21.28
C GLY A 472 2.68 -16.77 -20.54
N GLU A 473 3.39 -15.79 -21.08
CA GLU A 473 3.33 -14.40 -20.63
C GLU A 473 1.98 -13.77 -20.98
N MET A 474 1.65 -12.69 -20.28
CA MET A 474 0.55 -11.82 -20.69
C MET A 474 0.87 -11.22 -22.07
N VAL A 475 -0.12 -11.25 -22.96
CA VAL A 475 -0.03 -10.65 -24.30
C VAL A 475 -0.89 -9.39 -24.33
N ARG A 476 -0.30 -8.30 -24.84
CA ARG A 476 -1.02 -7.06 -25.17
C ARG A 476 -1.22 -7.02 -26.68
N LEU A 477 -2.47 -7.00 -27.15
CA LEU A 477 -2.74 -7.02 -28.60
C LEU A 477 -2.19 -5.78 -29.32
N ALA A 478 -2.11 -4.64 -28.62
CA ALA A 478 -1.57 -3.41 -29.18
C ALA A 478 -0.09 -3.53 -29.58
N ASP A 479 0.70 -4.41 -28.94
CA ASP A 479 2.11 -4.63 -29.28
C ASP A 479 2.30 -5.31 -30.65
N ALA A 480 1.27 -5.94 -31.19
CA ALA A 480 1.28 -6.59 -32.50
C ALA A 480 0.74 -5.69 -33.63
N ALA A 481 0.37 -4.45 -33.34
CA ALA A 481 -0.06 -3.50 -34.36
C ALA A 481 1.09 -3.16 -35.31
N SER A 482 0.81 -3.04 -36.61
CA SER A 482 1.83 -2.87 -37.66
C SER A 482 2.10 -1.40 -38.03
N ASP A 483 1.18 -0.50 -37.70
CA ASP A 483 1.25 0.92 -38.09
C ASP A 483 1.82 1.77 -36.94
N ASN A 484 3.15 1.76 -36.77
CA ASN A 484 3.82 2.66 -35.83
C ASN A 484 3.70 4.12 -36.32
N LEU A 485 3.16 4.98 -35.48
CA LEU A 485 2.92 6.41 -35.75
C LEU A 485 4.14 7.30 -35.39
N MET A 486 5.16 6.75 -34.75
CA MET A 486 6.37 7.48 -34.34
C MET A 486 7.44 7.48 -35.43
N ASP A 487 8.25 8.55 -35.47
CA ASP A 487 9.49 8.55 -36.26
C ASP A 487 10.46 7.51 -35.70
N PRO A 488 10.92 6.53 -36.51
CA PRO A 488 11.89 5.51 -36.08
C PRO A 488 13.22 6.07 -35.54
N GLN A 489 13.54 7.34 -35.79
CA GLN A 489 14.74 8.00 -35.25
C GLN A 489 14.60 8.44 -33.79
N LEU A 490 13.38 8.48 -33.23
CA LEU A 490 13.13 8.85 -31.83
C LEU A 490 13.58 7.73 -30.88
N SER A 491 14.87 7.73 -30.59
CA SER A 491 15.51 6.77 -29.69
C SER A 491 16.62 7.45 -28.90
N ASN A 492 16.92 6.91 -27.72
CA ASN A 492 17.97 7.40 -26.82
C ASN A 492 17.87 8.90 -26.49
N LEU A 493 16.65 9.38 -26.26
CA LEU A 493 16.40 10.78 -25.93
C LEU A 493 16.70 11.04 -24.45
N SER A 494 17.51 12.06 -24.17
CA SER A 494 17.87 12.46 -22.81
C SER A 494 16.86 13.43 -22.21
N PHE A 495 16.63 13.28 -20.90
CA PHE A 495 15.83 14.21 -20.12
C PHE A 495 16.66 15.44 -19.75
N THR A 496 16.00 16.60 -19.64
CA THR A 496 16.64 17.86 -19.24
C THR A 496 16.19 18.26 -17.84
N PRO A 497 17.10 18.62 -16.92
CA PRO A 497 16.74 19.11 -15.59
C PRO A 497 15.74 20.26 -15.65
N SER A 498 14.74 20.20 -14.79
CA SER A 498 13.70 21.21 -14.64
C SER A 498 13.71 21.74 -13.22
N SER A 499 13.52 23.05 -13.09
CA SER A 499 13.27 23.72 -11.81
C SER A 499 11.78 23.81 -11.47
N ALA A 500 10.91 23.30 -12.33
CA ALA A 500 9.48 23.26 -12.07
C ALA A 500 9.16 22.14 -11.09
N VAL A 501 8.73 22.51 -9.88
CA VAL A 501 8.02 21.60 -8.98
C VAL A 501 6.61 21.45 -9.54
N THR A 502 6.23 20.22 -9.92
CA THR A 502 4.90 19.94 -10.45
C THR A 502 3.90 19.73 -9.32
N GLU A 503 2.63 20.11 -9.50
CA GLU A 503 1.55 19.86 -8.51
C GLU A 503 1.30 18.36 -8.21
N THR A 504 1.89 17.46 -9.01
CA THR A 504 1.83 15.99 -8.85
C THR A 504 2.89 15.40 -7.92
N ASP A 505 3.73 16.25 -7.33
CA ASP A 505 4.91 15.84 -6.59
C ASP A 505 4.55 15.46 -5.14
N ILE A 506 4.32 14.16 -4.91
CA ILE A 506 3.99 13.64 -3.58
C ILE A 506 5.22 13.71 -2.65
N THR A 507 6.42 13.72 -3.21
CA THR A 507 7.70 13.70 -2.49
C THR A 507 8.40 15.06 -2.47
N GLY A 508 8.03 16.00 -3.34
CA GLY A 508 8.68 17.31 -3.45
C GLY A 508 10.05 17.25 -4.15
N LEU A 509 10.32 16.17 -4.90
CA LEU A 509 11.62 15.95 -5.52
C LEU A 509 11.80 16.81 -6.79
N PRO A 510 13.01 17.33 -7.04
CA PRO A 510 13.31 17.96 -8.33
C PRO A 510 13.02 16.99 -9.48
N THR A 511 12.70 17.49 -10.67
CA THR A 511 12.37 16.65 -11.84
C THR A 511 13.23 16.97 -13.06
N SER A 512 13.32 16.01 -13.97
CA SER A 512 13.81 16.21 -15.34
C SER A 512 12.70 15.94 -16.34
N VAL A 513 12.73 16.63 -17.48
CA VAL A 513 11.62 16.64 -18.44
C VAL A 513 12.10 16.29 -19.85
N LEU A 514 11.28 15.54 -20.58
CA LEU A 514 11.40 15.28 -22.01
C LEU A 514 10.05 15.57 -22.69
N ARG A 515 10.07 16.23 -23.85
CA ARG A 515 8.87 16.54 -24.63
C ARG A 515 9.01 16.03 -26.06
N ILE A 516 7.93 15.44 -26.56
CA ILE A 516 7.77 15.05 -27.96
C ILE A 516 6.46 15.65 -28.45
N GLU A 517 6.54 16.57 -29.40
CA GLU A 517 5.40 17.36 -29.88
C GLU A 517 4.92 16.88 -31.25
N ASP A 518 3.71 17.28 -31.63
CA ASP A 518 3.14 17.07 -32.97
C ASP A 518 2.98 15.60 -33.38
N ILE A 519 2.64 14.74 -32.43
CA ILE A 519 2.35 13.32 -32.70
C ILE A 519 0.98 13.25 -33.36
N GLN A 520 0.93 12.70 -34.57
CA GLN A 520 -0.34 12.49 -35.27
C GLN A 520 -1.14 11.39 -34.57
N ASN A 521 -2.39 11.67 -34.25
CA ASN A 521 -3.29 10.76 -33.54
C ASN A 521 -4.64 10.71 -34.27
N PRO A 522 -4.81 9.89 -35.32
CA PRO A 522 -6.08 9.81 -36.02
C PRO A 522 -7.10 8.99 -35.19
N GLY A 523 -7.59 9.48 -34.05
CA GLY A 523 -8.57 8.78 -33.21
C GLY A 523 -8.71 9.24 -31.76
N ASN A 524 -9.51 8.49 -30.99
CA ASN A 524 -9.81 8.80 -29.58
C ASN A 524 -9.01 7.97 -28.58
N GLU A 525 -8.23 7.01 -29.05
CA GLU A 525 -7.46 6.05 -28.24
C GLU A 525 -6.07 5.89 -28.86
N LEU A 526 -5.03 5.82 -28.02
CA LEU A 526 -3.64 5.73 -28.44
C LEU A 526 -2.87 4.86 -27.44
N TYR A 527 -2.09 3.91 -27.95
CA TYR A 527 -1.21 3.06 -27.18
C TYR A 527 0.24 3.38 -27.52
N PHE A 528 1.09 3.51 -26.51
CA PHE A 528 2.53 3.68 -26.66
C PHE A 528 3.25 2.47 -26.09
N LYS A 529 4.31 2.05 -26.78
CA LYS A 529 5.32 1.16 -26.22
C LYS A 529 6.57 1.97 -25.96
N VAL A 530 6.97 2.09 -24.70
CA VAL A 530 8.12 2.90 -24.30
C VAL A 530 9.14 2.04 -23.58
N LYS A 531 10.43 2.35 -23.76
CA LYS A 531 11.50 1.77 -22.97
C LYS A 531 12.29 2.88 -22.28
N LEU A 532 12.33 2.84 -20.94
CA LEU A 532 12.90 3.89 -20.10
C LEU A 532 13.98 3.31 -19.20
N LYS A 533 15.04 4.09 -18.96
CA LYS A 533 16.10 3.76 -18.01
C LYS A 533 16.54 5.03 -17.26
N ALA A 534 16.90 4.90 -16.00
CA ALA A 534 17.32 6.01 -15.17
C ALA A 534 18.38 5.62 -14.15
N ASP A 535 19.39 6.47 -13.98
CA ASP A 535 20.36 6.34 -12.88
C ASP A 535 19.65 6.56 -11.53
N PRO A 536 20.10 5.91 -10.44
CA PRO A 536 19.54 6.10 -9.11
C PRO A 536 19.58 7.56 -8.63
N LEU A 537 18.65 7.93 -7.76
CA LEU A 537 18.64 9.25 -7.12
C LEU A 537 19.89 9.43 -6.24
N LYS A 538 20.58 10.56 -6.37
CA LYS A 538 21.76 10.85 -5.56
C LYS A 538 21.37 11.05 -4.10
N GLY A 539 22.05 10.35 -3.20
CA GLY A 539 21.79 10.41 -1.76
C GLY A 539 20.71 9.45 -1.28
N TYR A 540 20.16 8.61 -2.16
CA TYR A 540 19.19 7.57 -1.84
C TYR A 540 19.79 6.17 -2.06
N PRO A 541 19.31 5.15 -1.36
CA PRO A 541 19.57 3.76 -1.73
C PRO A 541 19.17 3.47 -3.18
N ASP A 542 20.00 2.73 -3.90
CA ASP A 542 19.79 2.37 -5.31
C ASP A 542 18.58 1.45 -5.55
N VAL A 543 18.12 0.78 -4.49
CA VAL A 543 16.89 -0.05 -4.48
C VAL A 543 15.60 0.76 -4.57
N ILE A 544 15.67 2.10 -4.56
CA ILE A 544 14.51 2.98 -4.68
C ILE A 544 14.36 3.41 -6.15
N PRO A 545 13.36 2.90 -6.88
CA PRO A 545 13.14 3.30 -8.26
C PRO A 545 12.64 4.74 -8.33
N ARG A 546 12.98 5.42 -9.43
CA ARG A 546 12.45 6.75 -9.77
C ARG A 546 11.03 6.61 -10.33
N VAL A 547 10.21 7.64 -10.15
CA VAL A 547 8.90 7.73 -10.80
C VAL A 547 9.02 8.62 -12.04
N CYS A 548 8.51 8.11 -13.15
CA CYS A 548 8.29 8.84 -14.39
C CYS A 548 6.77 8.99 -14.63
N TRP A 549 6.29 10.22 -14.74
CA TRP A 549 4.95 10.55 -15.19
C TRP A 549 4.95 10.80 -16.69
N MET A 550 4.15 10.04 -17.42
CA MET A 550 3.95 10.19 -18.86
C MET A 550 2.58 10.83 -19.10
N THR A 551 2.57 12.07 -19.58
CA THR A 551 1.35 12.86 -19.82
C THR A 551 1.14 13.11 -21.31
N VAL A 552 -0.06 12.84 -21.79
CA VAL A 552 -0.50 13.19 -23.13
C VAL A 552 -1.43 14.40 -23.09
N THR A 553 -1.26 15.34 -24.00
CA THR A 553 -2.11 16.54 -24.08
C THR A 553 -2.58 16.74 -25.51
N ALA A 554 -3.87 17.07 -25.69
CA ALA A 554 -4.38 17.48 -27.00
C ALA A 554 -3.77 18.82 -27.41
N ARG A 555 -3.20 18.88 -28.62
CA ARG A 555 -2.49 20.07 -29.09
C ARG A 555 -3.41 21.29 -29.11
N GLY A 556 -2.93 22.42 -28.60
CA GLY A 556 -3.69 23.68 -28.52
C GLY A 556 -4.72 23.75 -27.40
N GLN A 557 -4.87 22.71 -26.57
CA GLN A 557 -5.64 22.77 -25.33
C GLN A 557 -4.71 23.07 -24.14
N PRO A 558 -5.10 23.98 -23.22
CA PRO A 558 -4.34 24.17 -21.98
C PRO A 558 -4.29 22.87 -21.19
N ARG A 559 -3.12 22.58 -20.57
CA ARG A 559 -2.88 21.40 -19.71
C ARG A 559 -4.01 21.09 -18.72
N GLN A 560 -4.67 22.13 -18.19
CA GLN A 560 -5.73 22.02 -17.18
C GLN A 560 -7.16 21.93 -17.74
N ARG A 561 -7.39 22.12 -19.04
CA ARG A 561 -8.76 22.30 -19.58
C ARG A 561 -9.53 20.99 -19.84
N HIS A 562 -8.84 19.85 -19.92
CA HIS A 562 -9.50 18.53 -20.01
C HIS A 562 -10.21 18.12 -18.71
N GLU A 563 -9.86 18.71 -17.56
CA GLU A 563 -10.45 18.35 -16.26
C GLU A 563 -11.83 18.98 -15.98
N ARG A 564 -12.15 20.11 -16.63
CA ARG A 564 -13.34 20.90 -16.27
C ARG A 564 -14.61 20.63 -17.07
N VAL A 565 -14.53 19.83 -18.15
CA VAL A 565 -15.67 19.62 -19.07
C VAL A 565 -16.44 18.33 -18.80
N LEU A 566 -15.98 17.47 -17.90
CA LEU A 566 -16.67 16.21 -17.59
C LEU A 566 -17.00 16.18 -16.09
N LEU A 567 -18.30 16.33 -15.78
CA LEU A 567 -19.05 16.03 -14.55
C LEU A 567 -18.36 16.27 -13.19
N LYS A 568 -19.06 16.95 -12.26
CA LYS A 568 -18.67 17.13 -10.84
C LYS A 568 -18.23 15.87 -10.08
N GLU A 569 -18.49 14.67 -10.59
CA GLU A 569 -17.99 13.41 -10.01
C GLU A 569 -16.54 13.05 -10.41
N LEU A 570 -16.01 13.63 -11.49
CA LEU A 570 -14.65 13.38 -11.97
C LEU A 570 -13.59 14.26 -11.30
N GLU A 571 -13.97 15.37 -10.64
CA GLU A 571 -13.06 16.27 -9.90
C GLU A 571 -12.31 15.56 -8.74
N LYS A 572 -12.75 14.36 -8.33
CA LYS A 572 -12.10 13.56 -7.28
C LYS A 572 -11.24 12.40 -7.83
N SER A 573 -11.15 12.23 -9.14
CA SER A 573 -10.58 11.05 -9.82
C SER A 573 -9.19 11.35 -10.41
N PRO A 574 -8.27 10.36 -10.55
CA PRO A 574 -6.95 10.59 -11.12
C PRO A 574 -7.02 11.10 -12.56
N CYS A 575 -5.97 11.79 -13.00
CA CYS A 575 -5.93 12.43 -14.31
C CYS A 575 -5.85 11.37 -15.43
N ALA A 576 -6.82 11.33 -16.34
CA ALA A 576 -6.92 10.28 -17.35
C ALA A 576 -5.82 10.32 -18.42
N ASN A 577 -5.13 11.45 -18.53
CA ASN A 577 -4.13 11.70 -19.55
C ASN A 577 -2.69 11.57 -19.03
N THR A 578 -2.50 11.13 -17.78
CA THR A 578 -1.18 10.92 -17.18
C THR A 578 -1.09 9.50 -16.66
N GLN A 579 0.03 8.80 -16.89
CA GLN A 579 0.30 7.47 -16.33
C GLN A 579 1.61 7.51 -15.54
N GLU A 580 1.74 6.67 -14.52
CA GLU A 580 2.91 6.63 -13.63
C GLU A 580 3.70 5.34 -13.88
N LEU A 581 5.01 5.47 -14.07
CA LEU A 581 5.92 4.38 -14.39
C LEU A 581 7.07 4.39 -13.39
N TYR A 582 7.44 3.24 -12.84
CA TYR A 582 8.69 3.11 -12.08
C TYR A 582 9.85 2.89 -13.06
N VAL A 583 11.00 3.49 -12.78
CA VAL A 583 12.16 3.42 -13.67
C VAL A 583 13.41 3.31 -12.82
N ASP A 584 14.29 2.39 -13.20
CA ASP A 584 15.56 2.14 -12.55
C ASP A 584 16.69 2.00 -13.59
N GLN A 585 17.85 1.53 -13.11
CA GLN A 585 19.04 1.37 -13.93
C GLN A 585 19.00 0.14 -14.85
N ASP A 586 18.16 -0.85 -14.57
CA ASP A 586 18.06 -2.05 -15.41
C ASP A 586 17.25 -1.76 -16.67
N GLY A 587 16.28 -0.86 -16.55
CA GLY A 587 15.54 -0.29 -17.66
C GLY A 587 14.35 -1.17 -18.08
N GLU A 588 13.22 -0.52 -18.32
CA GLU A 588 11.92 -1.17 -18.32
C GLU A 588 11.10 -0.83 -19.56
N SER A 589 10.35 -1.82 -20.05
CA SER A 589 9.46 -1.67 -21.21
C SER A 589 8.00 -1.63 -20.76
N TYR A 590 7.29 -0.58 -21.16
CA TYR A 590 5.91 -0.34 -20.76
C TYR A 590 4.97 -0.17 -21.95
N GLY A 591 3.77 -0.73 -21.79
CA GLY A 591 2.61 -0.42 -22.60
C GLY A 591 1.74 0.66 -21.94
N VAL A 592 1.61 1.83 -22.57
CA VAL A 592 0.95 3.01 -22.02
C VAL A 592 -0.22 3.44 -22.89
N TYR A 593 -1.43 3.34 -22.34
CA TYR A 593 -2.68 3.46 -23.06
C TYR A 593 -3.46 4.69 -22.61
N PHE A 594 -3.84 5.52 -23.58
CA PHE A 594 -4.63 6.72 -23.38
C PHE A 594 -5.94 6.66 -24.15
N ARG A 595 -6.99 7.23 -23.54
CA ARG A 595 -8.34 7.31 -24.08
C ARG A 595 -8.85 8.75 -23.98
N TRP A 596 -9.95 9.06 -24.69
CA TRP A 596 -10.60 10.38 -24.71
C TRP A 596 -9.75 11.51 -25.27
N LEU A 597 -8.89 11.23 -26.24
CA LEU A 597 -8.00 12.26 -26.81
C LEU A 597 -8.76 13.31 -27.62
N ASN A 598 -9.81 12.91 -28.34
CA ASN A 598 -10.71 13.79 -29.12
C ASN A 598 -9.96 14.86 -29.95
N THR A 599 -8.83 14.49 -30.55
CA THR A 599 -7.92 15.37 -31.30
C THR A 599 -7.14 14.55 -32.31
N ASP A 600 -6.79 15.17 -33.44
CA ASP A 600 -5.94 14.56 -34.46
C ASP A 600 -4.44 14.72 -34.17
N GLN A 601 -4.07 15.51 -33.16
CA GLN A 601 -2.69 15.76 -32.76
C GLN A 601 -2.54 15.84 -31.24
N VAL A 602 -1.49 15.21 -30.73
CA VAL A 602 -1.14 15.22 -29.31
C VAL A 602 0.33 15.58 -29.09
N ASP A 603 0.60 16.15 -27.92
CA ASP A 603 1.94 16.33 -27.38
C ASP A 603 2.14 15.39 -26.20
N LEU A 604 3.35 14.87 -26.05
CA LEU A 604 3.74 13.94 -25.01
C LEU A 604 4.81 14.59 -24.13
N GLU A 605 4.62 14.53 -22.82
CA GLU A 605 5.57 14.99 -21.81
C GLU A 605 5.90 13.86 -20.86
N PHE A 606 7.19 13.67 -20.60
CA PHE A 606 7.68 12.83 -19.53
C PHE A 606 8.28 13.73 -18.45
N ASN A 607 7.86 13.55 -17.20
CA ASN A 607 8.49 14.15 -16.02
C ASN A 607 9.04 13.01 -15.17
N ILE A 608 10.32 13.01 -14.81
CA ILE A 608 10.93 11.97 -13.98
C ILE A 608 11.56 12.59 -12.73
N GLU A 609 11.36 11.97 -11.56
CA GLU A 609 12.01 12.37 -10.29
C GLU A 609 13.53 12.47 -10.47
N GLY A 610 14.23 13.41 -9.86
CA GLY A 610 15.68 13.58 -9.91
C GLY A 610 16.25 14.35 -11.11
N HIS A 611 17.48 14.82 -10.96
CA HIS A 611 18.29 15.45 -12.01
C HIS A 611 19.35 14.52 -12.61
N GLU A 612 19.44 13.29 -12.08
CA GLU A 612 20.31 12.24 -12.55
C GLU A 612 19.88 11.76 -13.94
N ILE A 613 20.82 11.16 -14.65
CA ILE A 613 20.63 10.76 -16.05
C ILE A 613 19.41 9.86 -16.18
N ALA A 614 18.55 10.18 -17.13
CA ALA A 614 17.43 9.36 -17.56
C ALA A 614 17.36 9.38 -19.08
N VAL A 615 16.96 8.26 -19.67
CA VAL A 615 16.95 8.05 -21.11
C VAL A 615 15.65 7.37 -21.52
N LEU A 616 14.98 7.93 -22.52
CA LEU A 616 13.96 7.23 -23.30
C LEU A 616 14.69 6.47 -24.42
N GLU A 617 14.90 5.17 -24.23
CA GLU A 617 15.66 4.33 -25.16
C GLU A 617 14.90 4.14 -26.47
N SER A 618 13.59 3.90 -26.40
CA SER A 618 12.72 3.76 -27.57
C SER A 618 11.27 4.16 -27.28
N ILE A 619 10.57 4.61 -28.32
CA ILE A 619 9.13 4.86 -28.28
C ILE A 619 8.46 4.46 -29.60
N GLU A 620 7.35 3.74 -29.48
CA GLU A 620 6.46 3.38 -30.58
C GLU A 620 5.03 3.80 -30.20
N ALA A 621 4.20 4.13 -31.18
CA ALA A 621 2.81 4.52 -30.93
C ALA A 621 1.87 3.86 -31.94
N TYR A 622 0.73 3.39 -31.45
CA TYR A 622 -0.22 2.58 -32.20
C TYR A 622 -1.65 3.01 -31.91
N LYS A 623 -2.46 3.06 -32.96
CA LYS A 623 -3.91 3.26 -32.84
C LYS A 623 -4.60 1.93 -32.50
N ALA A 624 -4.41 1.46 -31.27
CA ALA A 624 -4.97 0.21 -30.81
C ALA A 624 -5.39 0.30 -29.34
N PRO A 625 -6.48 -0.39 -28.94
CA PRO A 625 -6.78 -0.56 -27.52
C PRO A 625 -5.80 -1.56 -26.90
N ASP A 626 -5.45 -1.34 -25.63
CA ASP A 626 -4.56 -2.20 -24.84
C ASP A 626 -5.26 -3.46 -24.32
N VAL A 627 -5.89 -4.21 -25.23
CA VAL A 627 -6.56 -5.47 -24.91
C VAL A 627 -5.51 -6.49 -24.49
N ILE A 628 -5.71 -7.09 -23.31
CA ILE A 628 -4.78 -8.07 -22.74
C ILE A 628 -5.41 -9.47 -22.73
N TYR A 629 -4.57 -10.49 -22.85
CA TYR A 629 -4.97 -11.86 -22.55
C TYR A 629 -3.82 -12.67 -21.96
N ARG A 630 -4.15 -13.77 -21.28
CA ARG A 630 -3.17 -14.76 -20.82
C ARG A 630 -3.76 -16.17 -20.86
N GLU A 631 -2.93 -17.13 -21.27
CA GLU A 631 -3.28 -18.55 -21.33
C GLU A 631 -2.81 -19.29 -20.07
N PHE A 632 -3.67 -20.20 -19.61
CA PHE A 632 -3.45 -21.08 -18.48
C PHE A 632 -3.74 -22.53 -18.86
N GLU A 633 -3.29 -23.47 -18.02
CA GLU A 633 -3.50 -24.91 -18.18
C GLU A 633 -4.96 -25.26 -18.49
N ASN A 634 -5.91 -24.69 -17.73
CA ASN A 634 -7.33 -25.04 -17.82
C ASN A 634 -8.20 -23.98 -18.50
N GLY A 635 -7.62 -22.91 -19.05
CA GLY A 635 -8.42 -21.82 -19.60
C GLY A 635 -7.65 -20.60 -20.07
N ILE A 636 -8.38 -19.53 -20.35
CA ILE A 636 -7.85 -18.23 -20.76
C ILE A 636 -8.59 -17.10 -20.07
N VAL A 637 -7.92 -15.96 -19.96
CA VAL A 637 -8.52 -14.68 -19.54
C VAL A 637 -8.31 -13.63 -20.62
N ILE A 638 -9.30 -12.78 -20.86
CA ILE A 638 -9.24 -11.70 -21.86
C ILE A 638 -9.87 -10.44 -21.28
N GLY A 639 -9.20 -9.29 -21.42
CA GLY A 639 -9.61 -8.01 -20.82
C GLY A 639 -9.61 -6.88 -21.84
N ASN A 640 -10.71 -6.13 -21.90
CA ASN A 640 -10.89 -4.99 -22.77
C ASN A 640 -10.95 -3.68 -21.96
N PRO A 641 -9.88 -2.88 -21.92
CA PRO A 641 -9.89 -1.56 -21.28
C PRO A 641 -10.46 -0.46 -22.19
N SER A 642 -10.82 -0.74 -23.44
CA SER A 642 -11.43 0.24 -24.34
C SER A 642 -12.82 0.64 -23.83
N LEU A 643 -13.25 1.82 -24.27
CA LEU A 643 -14.63 2.29 -24.08
C LEU A 643 -15.57 1.78 -25.17
N ASN A 644 -15.04 1.00 -26.10
CA ASN A 644 -15.75 0.38 -27.19
C ASN A 644 -15.71 -1.15 -27.03
N GLU A 645 -16.67 -1.83 -27.65
CA GLU A 645 -16.61 -3.28 -27.80
C GLU A 645 -15.40 -3.67 -28.67
N VAL A 646 -14.73 -4.76 -28.29
CA VAL A 646 -13.66 -5.37 -29.08
C VAL A 646 -14.08 -6.78 -29.49
N VAL A 647 -13.83 -7.12 -30.75
CA VAL A 647 -13.98 -8.49 -31.25
C VAL A 647 -12.63 -9.20 -31.22
N PHE A 648 -12.50 -10.20 -30.33
CA PHE A 648 -11.31 -11.03 -30.20
C PHE A 648 -11.45 -12.31 -31.04
N ASP A 649 -10.45 -12.62 -31.88
CA ASP A 649 -10.45 -13.81 -32.74
C ASP A 649 -9.81 -15.01 -32.04
N LEU A 650 -10.64 -15.80 -31.33
CA LEU A 650 -10.18 -16.98 -30.59
C LEU A 650 -9.53 -18.02 -31.52
N LYS A 651 -10.05 -18.18 -32.74
CA LYS A 651 -9.52 -19.18 -33.69
C LYS A 651 -8.13 -18.79 -34.19
N GLN A 652 -7.88 -17.50 -34.39
CA GLN A 652 -6.58 -16.98 -34.79
C GLN A 652 -5.54 -17.15 -33.67
N HIS A 653 -5.90 -16.80 -32.43
CA HIS A 653 -4.95 -16.81 -31.31
C HIS A 653 -4.76 -18.20 -30.69
N PHE A 654 -5.77 -19.06 -30.73
CA PHE A 654 -5.76 -20.40 -30.11
C PHE A 654 -6.26 -21.48 -31.10
N PRO A 655 -5.52 -21.73 -32.19
CA PRO A 655 -5.96 -22.67 -33.21
C PRO A 655 -6.13 -24.09 -32.64
N GLY A 656 -7.28 -24.70 -32.92
CA GLY A 656 -7.60 -26.06 -32.46
C GLY A 656 -8.06 -26.15 -31.00
N GLN A 657 -8.16 -25.03 -30.29
CA GLN A 657 -8.72 -24.99 -28.94
C GLN A 657 -10.18 -24.53 -28.97
N SER A 658 -10.97 -24.98 -28.00
CA SER A 658 -12.35 -24.55 -27.79
C SER A 658 -12.54 -24.13 -26.35
N PHE A 659 -13.46 -23.19 -26.13
CA PHE A 659 -13.64 -22.53 -24.84
C PHE A 659 -15.11 -22.41 -24.49
N ARG A 660 -15.42 -22.38 -23.19
CA ARG A 660 -16.75 -22.10 -22.67
C ARG A 660 -16.68 -21.17 -21.46
N LYS A 661 -17.80 -20.52 -21.14
CA LYS A 661 -17.95 -19.87 -19.84
C LYS A 661 -18.05 -20.90 -18.72
N MET A 662 -17.70 -20.52 -17.51
CA MET A 662 -18.00 -21.33 -16.32
C MET A 662 -19.51 -21.31 -16.02
N ASN A 663 -19.96 -22.24 -15.17
CA ASN A 663 -21.33 -22.23 -14.63
C ASN A 663 -21.36 -21.37 -13.36
N GLY A 664 -22.01 -20.22 -13.43
CA GLY A 664 -22.08 -19.24 -12.36
C GLY A 664 -23.00 -19.67 -11.22
N TYR A 665 -22.59 -19.35 -9.99
CA TYR A 665 -23.41 -19.44 -8.79
C TYR A 665 -23.95 -18.06 -8.42
N ILE A 666 -23.12 -17.02 -8.53
CA ILE A 666 -23.43 -15.64 -8.16
C ILE A 666 -24.06 -14.89 -9.33
N ASP A 667 -23.51 -15.04 -10.54
CA ASP A 667 -24.04 -14.42 -11.76
C ASP A 667 -24.28 -15.50 -12.85
N PRO A 668 -25.30 -16.36 -12.68
CA PRO A 668 -25.61 -17.44 -13.62
C PRO A 668 -26.11 -16.95 -14.98
N ILE A 669 -26.49 -15.67 -15.10
CA ILE A 669 -26.90 -15.07 -16.38
C ILE A 669 -25.65 -14.76 -17.21
N TYR A 670 -24.62 -14.19 -16.58
CA TYR A 670 -23.36 -13.92 -17.27
C TYR A 670 -22.54 -15.20 -17.50
N ASN A 671 -22.37 -16.00 -16.45
CA ASN A 671 -21.64 -17.27 -16.45
C ASN A 671 -22.63 -18.43 -16.65
N ASP A 672 -23.08 -18.61 -17.90
CA ASP A 672 -24.16 -19.53 -18.28
C ASP A 672 -23.68 -20.90 -18.77
N GLY A 673 -22.37 -21.19 -18.70
CA GLY A 673 -21.79 -22.42 -19.23
C GLY A 673 -21.70 -22.50 -20.76
N ALA A 674 -22.06 -21.44 -21.50
CA ALA A 674 -22.13 -21.48 -22.96
C ALA A 674 -20.75 -21.65 -23.61
N VAL A 675 -20.71 -22.46 -24.67
CA VAL A 675 -19.53 -22.60 -25.55
C VAL A 675 -19.37 -21.32 -26.37
N ILE A 676 -18.15 -20.80 -26.44
CA ILE A 676 -17.83 -19.59 -27.19
C ILE A 676 -17.45 -19.97 -28.63
N GLY A 677 -18.03 -19.26 -29.60
CA GLY A 677 -17.69 -19.42 -31.01
C GLY A 677 -16.27 -18.95 -31.36
N PRO A 678 -15.89 -18.97 -32.64
CA PRO A 678 -14.53 -18.62 -33.07
C PRO A 678 -14.16 -17.13 -32.84
N LYS A 679 -15.14 -16.27 -32.59
CA LYS A 679 -14.97 -14.85 -32.29
C LYS A 679 -15.76 -14.49 -31.03
N LEU A 680 -15.14 -13.72 -30.16
CA LEU A 680 -15.72 -13.23 -28.91
C LEU A 680 -15.90 -11.71 -29.01
N ALA A 681 -17.15 -11.23 -28.87
CA ALA A 681 -17.42 -9.82 -28.65
C ALA A 681 -17.31 -9.51 -27.16
N LEU A 682 -16.34 -8.70 -26.76
CA LEU A 682 -16.09 -8.31 -25.37
C LEU A 682 -16.51 -6.84 -25.19
N PRO A 683 -17.50 -6.53 -24.33
CA PRO A 683 -17.98 -5.17 -24.11
C PRO A 683 -16.89 -4.22 -23.61
N ALA A 684 -17.20 -2.93 -23.66
CA ALA A 684 -16.37 -1.89 -23.07
C ALA A 684 -16.12 -2.13 -21.58
N LEU A 685 -14.89 -1.87 -21.13
CA LEU A 685 -14.47 -1.99 -19.73
C LEU A 685 -14.83 -3.34 -19.08
N ASP A 686 -14.66 -4.44 -19.81
CA ASP A 686 -15.04 -5.78 -19.36
C ASP A 686 -13.88 -6.77 -19.46
N GLY A 687 -13.97 -7.83 -18.66
CA GLY A 687 -13.08 -8.98 -18.70
C GLY A 687 -13.88 -10.27 -18.71
N ILE A 688 -13.27 -11.35 -19.20
CA ILE A 688 -13.88 -12.67 -19.20
C ILE A 688 -12.87 -13.75 -18.82
N PHE A 689 -13.37 -14.76 -18.11
CA PHE A 689 -12.68 -16.00 -17.79
C PHE A 689 -13.34 -17.14 -18.55
N LEU A 690 -12.56 -17.92 -19.28
CA LEU A 690 -13.06 -19.03 -20.09
C LEU A 690 -12.36 -20.32 -19.73
N GLU A 691 -13.14 -21.40 -19.56
CA GLU A 691 -12.63 -22.76 -19.40
C GLU A 691 -12.26 -23.33 -20.77
N ARG A 692 -11.12 -24.01 -20.84
CA ARG A 692 -10.77 -24.85 -21.99
C ARG A 692 -11.70 -26.04 -22.03
N THR A 693 -12.31 -26.31 -23.17
CA THR A 693 -13.09 -27.53 -23.39
C THR A 693 -12.21 -28.54 -24.10
N TYR A 694 -12.08 -29.73 -23.54
CA TYR A 694 -11.49 -30.86 -24.24
C TYR A 694 -12.59 -31.48 -25.10
N ASP A 695 -12.31 -31.64 -26.39
CA ASP A 695 -13.15 -32.44 -27.26
C ASP A 695 -13.01 -33.90 -26.81
N GLU A 696 -14.05 -34.47 -26.19
CA GLU A 696 -14.06 -35.88 -25.76
C GLU A 696 -14.06 -36.86 -26.95
N SER A 697 -14.01 -36.37 -28.20
CA SER A 697 -14.05 -37.16 -29.43
C SER A 697 -12.71 -37.31 -30.19
N ILE A 698 -11.58 -36.91 -29.58
CA ILE A 698 -10.23 -37.13 -30.15
C ILE A 698 -9.43 -38.14 -29.33
#